data_AF-A0A965RMJ2-F1
#
_entry.id   AF-A0A965RMJ2-F1
#
_cell.length_a   1.000
_cell.length_b   1.000
_cell.length_c   1.000
_cell.angle_alpha   90.00
_cell.angle_beta   90.00
_cell.angle_gamma   90.00
#
_symmetry.space_group_name_H-M   'P 1'
#
loop_
_entity.id
_entity.type
_entity.pdbx_description
1 polymer ?
#
loop_
_entity_poly.entity_id
_entity_poly.type
_entity_poly.pdbx_seq_one_letter_code
_entity_poly.pdbx_strand_id
1 'polypeptide(L)'
;MKIVILHDSVSNDTQLINSFNSDCCVLWEKDFESVDKLITHVDSLNLGALNNICFVYHFPGYHSLPYFRNTISGEDKYFYVNDNLIELFKKFKIVDVLSCNLNNSKFAEEIKKIEDDLNVDIRYSVNKSGNNPNGDWILESDGADVRNIYFTDNINNWNGVLNDGIVLSGIDFTNSNVIEKVGTTYKLLNNITWSVLVTALAGAGNEGILNNRFIQLGSNEIFDGNNKVIDLDGITTSGLFATGGTSIDDCSEIKNLGVTGGSLNYFGGYIIRELMIFFKVSNCHSTGNINAPETGGICGNLAGENGVCTITNCYSTGNISGEYSGGICGSAVGSGGECAITNCYSTGNISGEYSGGICGAAAGAVGGVCTVTNCYSEGDITIGATYAGGICGSYSGGTGECTVINCHSTGNISGLESGGICGAFAGAVGGTCSIIRCYSTGDITSSNRGGGGICGSYVSSYILDDIDGIDTDYGGTCIIQHCYATGNIQGEGSGGICGKNMCDNLTVNSTSECTIEYCYTTGSTSGANSGGICGSDTGSTIGNIDITVRYNFCESIDDIIGSITDGAEDYVTLVDNHLVSIINKSNDEFDFLTYNGYLNIGGDGEFYYDTRYPYPQLIWQLNPINSQTSNNKITTIDFDVINSGESKTSARHSIVDKLFEYYEDIDYFYCNKSSLGLTGGANIVKVHRKNTGDSYAEYINVVANESIYVSISENENHATFSYGELNVYVEFLQTGAYRVVHSSEFNYRDGDKVTINGLTLSFGGVHVFLDDPRPIPCLTEDTLVLTPDGYKNITKLKTGDSVKCEKNRTSRIRSIFSTIQSGNSQSYPYIIPSGSIARNYPKEQIKLSGDHLIKYKKNWILPRKFKLSKR
;
A
#
# COMPACT_ATOMS: atom_id res chain seq x y z
N MET A 1 42.01 33.61 -23.86
CA MET A 1 40.57 33.93 -23.84
C MET A 1 39.98 33.16 -22.68
N LYS A 2 39.14 33.80 -21.86
CA LYS A 2 38.45 33.20 -20.71
C LYS A 2 37.01 32.91 -21.11
N ILE A 3 36.43 31.82 -20.62
CA ILE A 3 35.01 31.53 -20.88
C ILE A 3 34.22 31.89 -19.63
N VAL A 4 33.12 32.62 -19.80
CA VAL A 4 32.20 33.00 -18.73
C VAL A 4 30.81 32.50 -19.12
N ILE A 5 30.23 31.63 -18.29
CA ILE A 5 28.89 31.07 -18.45
C ILE A 5 27.96 31.77 -17.47
N LEU A 6 26.97 32.48 -18.02
CA LEU A 6 25.97 33.22 -17.24
C LEU A 6 24.71 32.37 -17.07
N HIS A 7 24.26 32.24 -15.82
CA HIS A 7 22.94 31.71 -15.50
C HIS A 7 21.86 32.78 -15.70
N ASP A 8 20.60 32.40 -15.93
CA ASP A 8 19.53 33.36 -16.19
C ASP A 8 19.25 34.30 -14.99
N SER A 9 19.65 33.91 -13.78
CA SER A 9 19.50 34.73 -12.57
C SER A 9 20.29 36.04 -12.60
N VAL A 10 21.34 36.18 -13.43
CA VAL A 10 22.07 37.45 -13.60
C VAL A 10 21.60 38.28 -14.81
N SER A 11 20.56 37.85 -15.54
CA SER A 11 20.10 38.47 -16.80
C SER A 11 19.77 39.96 -16.70
N ASN A 12 19.38 40.43 -15.52
CA ASN A 12 19.02 41.82 -15.28
C ASN A 12 20.18 42.69 -14.78
N ASP A 13 21.33 42.11 -14.43
CA ASP A 13 22.52 42.83 -13.97
C ASP A 13 23.35 43.35 -15.14
N THR A 14 22.77 44.22 -15.96
CA THR A 14 23.42 44.77 -17.16
C THR A 14 24.77 45.45 -16.83
N GLN A 15 24.91 46.04 -15.65
CA GLN A 15 26.18 46.63 -15.20
C GLN A 15 27.25 45.58 -14.91
N LEU A 16 26.89 44.47 -14.25
CA LEU A 16 27.78 43.32 -14.04
C LEU A 16 28.20 42.73 -15.38
N ILE A 17 27.23 42.42 -16.25
CA ILE A 17 27.46 41.81 -17.57
C ILE A 17 28.37 42.69 -18.43
N ASN A 18 28.12 44.00 -18.49
CA ASN A 18 28.92 44.93 -19.29
C ASN A 18 30.30 45.23 -18.68
N SER A 19 30.60 44.73 -17.49
CA SER A 19 31.88 44.95 -16.83
C SER A 19 32.92 43.88 -17.16
N PHE A 20 32.55 42.75 -17.76
CA PHE A 20 33.51 41.70 -18.15
C PHE A 20 34.58 42.23 -19.12
N ASN A 21 35.80 41.71 -18.97
CA ASN A 21 36.94 42.07 -19.80
C ASN A 21 36.73 41.64 -21.26
N SER A 22 37.31 42.39 -22.21
CA SER A 22 37.19 42.11 -23.65
C SER A 22 37.81 40.78 -24.10
N ASP A 23 38.62 40.15 -23.25
CA ASP A 23 39.21 38.83 -23.48
C ASP A 23 38.37 37.68 -22.88
N CYS A 24 37.19 37.99 -22.33
CA CYS A 24 36.17 37.04 -21.91
C CYS A 24 35.19 36.76 -23.06
N CYS A 25 34.98 35.48 -23.36
CA CYS A 25 33.86 34.99 -24.16
C CYS A 25 32.70 34.71 -23.21
N VAL A 26 31.71 35.61 -23.22
CA VAL A 26 30.53 35.54 -22.35
C VAL A 26 29.43 34.80 -23.09
N LEU A 27 28.95 33.71 -22.51
CA LEU A 27 27.91 32.83 -23.05
C LEU A 27 26.77 32.71 -22.04
N TRP A 28 25.54 32.59 -22.53
CA TRP A 28 24.39 32.31 -21.69
C TRP A 28 24.10 30.82 -21.70
N GLU A 29 23.85 30.23 -20.53
CA GLU A 29 23.44 28.83 -20.44
C GLU A 29 22.18 28.55 -21.27
N LYS A 30 21.15 29.40 -21.14
CA LYS A 30 19.86 29.26 -21.82
C LYS A 30 19.94 29.27 -23.36
N ASP A 31 21.07 29.67 -23.93
CA ASP A 31 21.30 29.61 -25.38
C ASP A 31 21.68 28.19 -25.85
N PHE A 32 21.88 27.25 -24.92
CA PHE A 32 22.23 25.86 -25.18
C PHE A 32 21.16 24.92 -24.65
N GLU A 33 20.67 24.02 -25.50
CA GLU A 33 19.67 23.02 -25.09
C GLU A 33 20.27 21.93 -24.20
N SER A 34 21.59 21.75 -24.19
CA SER A 34 22.30 20.76 -23.36
C SER A 34 23.76 21.15 -23.15
N VAL A 35 24.41 20.54 -22.15
CA VAL A 35 25.85 20.73 -21.91
C VAL A 35 26.69 20.28 -23.11
N ASP A 36 26.26 19.25 -23.85
CA ASP A 36 26.99 18.75 -25.02
C ASP A 36 27.05 19.79 -26.15
N LYS A 37 25.97 20.54 -26.34
CA LYS A 37 25.94 21.65 -27.29
C LYS A 37 26.86 22.79 -26.83
N LEU A 38 26.91 23.06 -25.54
CA LEU A 38 27.87 24.01 -24.97
C LEU A 38 29.31 23.52 -25.19
N ILE A 39 29.62 22.26 -24.88
CA ILE A 39 30.93 21.64 -25.10
C ILE A 39 31.34 21.74 -26.58
N THR A 40 30.44 21.38 -27.49
CA THR A 40 30.67 21.47 -28.95
C THR A 40 30.96 22.90 -29.37
N HIS A 41 30.23 23.87 -28.83
CA HIS A 41 30.48 25.28 -29.09
C HIS A 41 31.85 25.72 -28.58
N VAL A 42 32.19 25.37 -27.32
CA VAL A 42 33.48 25.65 -26.70
C VAL A 42 34.64 25.09 -27.54
N ASP A 43 34.51 23.86 -28.04
CA ASP A 43 35.51 23.21 -28.90
C ASP A 43 35.67 23.95 -30.25
N SER A 44 34.60 24.53 -30.78
CA SER A 44 34.64 25.27 -32.05
C SER A 44 35.38 26.61 -31.98
N LEU A 45 35.58 27.17 -30.79
CA LEU A 45 36.19 28.49 -30.61
C LEU A 45 37.69 28.51 -30.94
N ASN A 46 38.32 27.35 -31.22
CA ASN A 46 39.75 27.21 -31.59
C ASN A 46 40.69 28.01 -30.67
N LEU A 47 40.29 28.12 -29.41
CA LEU A 47 41.11 28.69 -28.36
C LEU A 47 42.23 27.69 -28.11
N GLY A 48 43.47 28.13 -27.92
CA GLY A 48 44.57 27.22 -27.54
C GLY A 48 44.29 26.49 -26.21
N ALA A 49 45.32 26.05 -25.48
CA ALA A 49 45.10 25.45 -24.16
C ALA A 49 44.23 26.37 -23.27
N LEU A 50 42.99 25.94 -23.00
CA LEU A 50 42.01 26.65 -22.20
C LEU A 50 42.45 26.60 -20.73
N ASN A 51 42.61 27.76 -20.11
CA ASN A 51 43.07 27.81 -18.71
C ASN A 51 41.91 27.97 -17.73
N ASN A 52 40.88 28.76 -18.05
CA ASN A 52 39.85 29.16 -17.10
C ASN A 52 38.45 29.13 -17.73
N ILE A 53 37.50 28.55 -17.00
CA ILE A 53 36.06 28.74 -17.18
C ILE A 53 35.48 29.34 -15.91
N CYS A 54 34.47 30.19 -16.03
CA CYS A 54 33.82 30.87 -14.93
C CYS A 54 32.30 30.73 -15.02
N PHE A 55 31.66 30.31 -13.95
CA PHE A 55 30.20 30.22 -13.81
C PHE A 55 29.72 31.36 -12.91
N VAL A 56 28.72 32.12 -13.37
CA VAL A 56 28.21 33.29 -12.66
C VAL A 56 26.71 33.21 -12.47
N TYR A 57 26.27 33.20 -11.21
CA TYR A 57 24.85 33.09 -10.83
C TYR A 57 24.58 33.73 -9.46
N HIS A 58 23.34 34.18 -9.23
CA HIS A 58 22.85 34.52 -7.89
C HIS A 58 22.62 33.25 -7.06
N PHE A 59 23.08 33.23 -5.81
CA PHE A 59 22.86 32.12 -4.89
C PHE A 59 21.36 31.81 -4.74
N PRO A 60 20.92 30.59 -5.11
CA PRO A 60 19.50 30.24 -5.18
C PRO A 60 18.91 29.75 -3.84
N GLY A 61 19.71 29.72 -2.77
CA GLY A 61 19.33 29.20 -1.46
C GLY A 61 19.89 27.81 -1.14
N TYR A 62 20.54 27.16 -2.11
CA TYR A 62 21.19 25.85 -1.97
C TYR A 62 22.59 25.87 -2.61
N HIS A 63 23.42 24.89 -2.24
CA HIS A 63 24.87 24.91 -2.50
C HIS A 63 25.30 24.26 -3.82
N SER A 64 24.37 23.80 -4.65
CA SER A 64 24.69 23.17 -5.94
C SER A 64 24.73 24.18 -7.09
N LEU A 65 25.54 23.88 -8.10
CA LEU A 65 25.61 24.63 -9.34
C LEU A 65 24.29 24.48 -10.14
N PRO A 66 23.57 25.59 -10.42
CA PRO A 66 22.25 25.55 -11.04
C PRO A 66 22.32 25.52 -12.57
N TYR A 67 23.13 24.62 -13.16
CA TYR A 67 23.32 24.56 -14.61
C TYR A 67 23.05 23.14 -15.15
N PHE A 68 22.31 23.00 -16.24
CA PHE A 68 22.12 21.74 -16.98
C PHE A 68 21.77 20.50 -16.11
N ARG A 69 20.94 20.67 -15.06
CA ARG A 69 20.50 19.55 -14.22
C ARG A 69 19.50 18.68 -14.98
N ASN A 70 19.84 17.41 -15.15
CA ASN A 70 18.92 16.35 -15.58
C ASN A 70 18.52 15.53 -14.35
N THR A 71 17.31 15.00 -14.35
CA THR A 71 16.65 14.47 -13.15
C THR A 71 16.01 13.11 -13.39
N ILE A 72 16.12 12.58 -14.60
CA ILE A 72 15.69 11.24 -14.93
C ILE A 72 16.87 10.53 -15.58
N SER A 73 17.22 9.37 -15.02
CA SER A 73 18.34 8.48 -15.38
C SER A 73 19.74 8.89 -14.87
N GLY A 74 20.21 8.17 -13.86
CA GLY A 74 21.62 8.13 -13.44
C GLY A 74 21.86 8.61 -12.02
N GLU A 75 22.58 7.80 -11.22
CA GLU A 75 23.29 8.33 -10.06
C GLU A 75 24.39 9.27 -10.59
N ASP A 76 24.17 10.59 -10.55
CA ASP A 76 25.28 11.53 -10.74
C ASP A 76 26.40 11.12 -9.76
N LYS A 77 27.64 11.01 -10.25
CA LYS A 77 28.78 10.62 -9.41
C LYS A 77 29.00 11.61 -8.25
N TYR A 78 28.54 12.85 -8.40
CA TYR A 78 28.65 13.93 -7.44
C TYR A 78 27.31 14.64 -7.22
N PHE A 79 27.10 15.14 -6.01
CA PHE A 79 25.83 15.67 -5.54
C PHE A 79 25.60 17.16 -5.88
N TYR A 80 26.63 17.98 -5.69
CA TYR A 80 26.55 19.43 -5.87
C TYR A 80 26.92 19.88 -7.29
N VAL A 81 27.49 18.99 -8.09
CA VAL A 81 27.90 19.22 -9.48
C VAL A 81 27.45 18.01 -10.31
N ASN A 82 26.50 18.21 -11.22
CA ASN A 82 26.03 17.11 -12.08
C ASN A 82 27.14 16.61 -13.02
N ASP A 83 27.01 15.36 -13.49
CA ASP A 83 28.02 14.70 -14.32
C ASP A 83 28.21 15.37 -15.69
N ASN A 84 27.16 16.02 -16.19
CA ASN A 84 27.20 16.86 -17.38
C ASN A 84 28.28 17.96 -17.28
N LEU A 85 28.37 18.64 -16.13
CA LEU A 85 29.39 19.66 -15.86
C LEU A 85 30.78 19.05 -15.67
N ILE A 86 30.89 17.82 -15.15
CA ILE A 86 32.16 17.12 -14.94
C ILE A 86 32.89 16.92 -16.27
N GLU A 87 32.19 16.54 -17.34
CA GLU A 87 32.81 16.41 -18.68
C GLU A 87 33.32 17.75 -19.22
N LEU A 88 32.61 18.83 -18.94
CA LEU A 88 33.05 20.17 -19.30
C LEU A 88 34.30 20.58 -18.48
N PHE A 89 34.33 20.28 -17.18
CA PHE A 89 35.45 20.65 -16.28
C PHE A 89 36.77 20.03 -16.71
N LYS A 90 36.77 18.79 -17.24
CA LYS A 90 37.97 18.10 -17.77
C LYS A 90 38.74 18.89 -18.83
N LYS A 91 38.10 19.86 -19.49
CA LYS A 91 38.71 20.69 -20.54
C LYS A 91 39.48 21.91 -20.00
N PHE A 92 39.37 22.21 -18.71
CA PHE A 92 39.94 23.40 -18.08
C PHE A 92 40.89 23.04 -16.94
N LYS A 93 41.81 23.96 -16.63
CA LYS A 93 42.66 23.85 -15.44
C LYS A 93 42.04 24.50 -14.21
N ILE A 94 41.30 25.57 -14.43
CA ILE A 94 40.66 26.38 -13.40
C ILE A 94 39.17 26.51 -13.72
N VAL A 95 38.34 26.22 -12.74
CA VAL A 95 36.89 26.47 -12.75
C VAL A 95 36.58 27.47 -11.65
N ASP A 96 36.16 28.67 -12.03
CA ASP A 96 35.73 29.70 -11.09
C ASP A 96 34.21 29.67 -10.92
N VAL A 97 33.74 29.68 -9.68
CA VAL A 97 32.32 29.72 -9.33
C VAL A 97 32.03 31.03 -8.62
N LEU A 98 31.50 32.00 -9.36
CA LEU A 98 31.10 33.31 -8.85
C LEU A 98 29.64 33.25 -8.41
N SER A 99 29.45 33.01 -7.12
CA SER A 99 28.15 33.03 -6.42
C SER A 99 28.39 33.27 -4.93
N CYS A 100 27.36 33.65 -4.17
CA CYS A 100 27.48 33.88 -2.73
C CYS A 100 27.31 32.60 -1.91
N ASN A 101 27.88 32.59 -0.71
CA ASN A 101 27.53 31.74 0.44
C ASN A 101 27.62 30.22 0.19
N LEU A 102 28.60 29.74 -0.59
CA LEU A 102 28.83 28.29 -0.78
C LEU A 102 29.56 27.65 0.43
N ASN A 103 29.19 28.06 1.65
CA ASN A 103 29.81 27.65 2.91
C ASN A 103 29.17 26.37 3.47
N ASN A 104 29.33 25.27 2.76
CA ASN A 104 28.88 23.95 3.21
C ASN A 104 30.06 22.97 3.22
N SER A 105 30.27 22.28 4.34
CA SER A 105 31.41 21.37 4.49
C SER A 105 31.33 20.18 3.54
N LYS A 106 30.12 19.62 3.30
CA LYS A 106 29.92 18.53 2.34
C LYS A 106 30.18 19.00 0.91
N PHE A 107 29.74 20.21 0.55
CA PHE A 107 30.08 20.84 -0.73
C PHE A 107 31.60 20.93 -0.90
N ALA A 108 32.30 21.47 0.10
CA ALA A 108 33.76 21.61 0.05
C ALA A 108 34.50 20.26 -0.06
N GLU A 109 34.04 19.23 0.66
CA GLU A 109 34.59 17.87 0.59
C GLU A 109 34.42 17.25 -0.80
N GLU A 110 33.25 17.44 -1.42
CA GLU A 110 32.99 16.94 -2.76
C GLU A 110 33.77 17.67 -3.84
N ILE A 111 33.83 19.01 -3.78
CA ILE A 111 34.64 19.78 -4.72
C ILE A 111 36.09 19.31 -4.68
N LYS A 112 36.65 19.09 -3.49
CA LYS A 112 38.00 18.53 -3.35
C LYS A 112 38.17 17.15 -4.00
N LYS A 113 37.16 16.28 -3.88
CA LYS A 113 37.16 14.98 -4.56
C LYS A 113 37.16 15.15 -6.08
N ILE A 114 36.40 16.09 -6.62
CA ILE A 114 36.37 16.40 -8.06
C ILE A 114 37.74 16.94 -8.51
N GLU A 115 38.34 17.85 -7.74
CA GLU A 115 39.68 18.39 -8.01
C GLU A 115 40.73 17.28 -8.08
N ASP A 116 40.74 16.36 -7.10
CA ASP A 116 41.64 15.21 -7.05
C ASP A 116 41.42 14.24 -8.23
N ASP A 117 40.15 13.98 -8.59
CA ASP A 117 39.78 13.04 -9.65
C ASP A 117 40.09 13.56 -11.06
N LEU A 118 39.91 14.87 -11.30
CA LEU A 118 40.08 15.48 -12.62
C LEU A 118 41.41 16.24 -12.79
N ASN A 119 42.15 16.48 -11.70
CA ASN A 119 43.30 17.36 -11.65
C ASN A 119 42.96 18.77 -12.18
N VAL A 120 41.88 19.33 -11.63
CA VAL A 120 41.36 20.68 -11.89
C VAL A 120 41.35 21.48 -10.58
N ASP A 121 41.46 22.80 -10.66
CA ASP A 121 41.36 23.74 -9.52
C ASP A 121 39.98 24.42 -9.56
N ILE A 122 39.12 24.14 -8.59
CA ILE A 122 37.75 24.66 -8.52
C ILE A 122 37.66 25.66 -7.36
N ARG A 123 37.42 26.93 -7.73
CA ARG A 123 37.46 28.04 -6.79
C ARG A 123 36.07 28.64 -6.60
N TYR A 124 35.70 28.95 -5.37
CA TYR A 124 34.36 29.41 -5.01
C TYR A 124 34.37 30.32 -3.78
N SER A 125 33.29 31.10 -3.60
CA SER A 125 33.14 31.99 -2.45
C SER A 125 32.26 31.38 -1.35
N VAL A 126 32.66 31.56 -0.11
CA VAL A 126 31.92 31.11 1.09
C VAL A 126 31.15 32.24 1.77
N ASN A 127 31.23 33.47 1.24
CA ASN A 127 30.55 34.64 1.78
C ASN A 127 29.86 35.43 0.64
N LYS A 128 29.61 36.73 0.82
CA LYS A 128 28.95 37.54 -0.20
C LYS A 128 29.96 37.99 -1.26
N SER A 129 29.78 37.53 -2.50
CA SER A 129 30.51 38.03 -3.65
C SER A 129 29.88 39.33 -4.20
N GLY A 130 30.68 40.39 -4.32
CA GLY A 130 30.25 41.68 -4.87
C GLY A 130 31.19 42.83 -4.50
N ASN A 131 30.72 44.07 -4.65
CA ASN A 131 31.51 45.24 -4.23
C ASN A 131 31.34 45.57 -2.74
N ASN A 132 32.41 46.14 -2.16
CA ASN A 132 32.41 46.69 -0.81
C ASN A 132 31.35 47.81 -0.69
N PRO A 133 30.63 47.95 0.44
CA PRO A 133 30.79 47.22 1.71
C PRO A 133 30.01 45.92 1.84
N ASN A 134 29.27 45.52 0.80
CA ASN A 134 28.31 44.42 0.91
C ASN A 134 28.91 43.04 0.61
N GLY A 135 30.08 42.99 -0.04
CA GLY A 135 30.83 41.79 -0.36
C GLY A 135 32.25 42.10 -0.81
N ASP A 136 32.95 41.09 -1.30
CA ASP A 136 34.21 41.22 -2.01
C ASP A 136 34.28 40.26 -3.22
N TRP A 137 35.37 40.31 -4.00
CA TRP A 137 35.56 39.47 -5.18
C TRP A 137 36.64 38.40 -4.93
N ILE A 138 36.77 37.96 -3.67
CA ILE A 138 37.70 36.92 -3.27
C ILE A 138 36.95 35.59 -3.28
N LEU A 139 37.57 34.57 -3.87
CA LEU A 139 37.12 33.19 -3.75
C LEU A 139 37.88 32.56 -2.58
N GLU A 140 37.23 32.43 -1.42
CA GLU A 140 37.91 32.04 -0.18
C GLU A 140 38.44 30.60 -0.18
N SER A 141 37.96 29.75 -1.08
CA SER A 141 38.44 28.37 -1.22
C SER A 141 39.96 28.30 -1.41
N ASP A 142 40.55 29.26 -2.12
CA ASP A 142 41.99 29.34 -2.38
C ASP A 142 42.59 30.76 -2.20
N GLY A 143 41.75 31.78 -1.99
CA GLY A 143 42.14 33.18 -1.81
C GLY A 143 42.32 33.96 -3.12
N ALA A 144 41.84 33.44 -4.26
CA ALA A 144 41.94 34.14 -5.54
C ALA A 144 41.05 35.40 -5.58
N ASP A 145 41.65 36.55 -5.88
CA ASP A 145 40.91 37.78 -6.19
C ASP A 145 40.52 37.78 -7.69
N VAL A 146 39.26 37.44 -7.97
CA VAL A 146 38.74 37.31 -9.33
C VAL A 146 38.39 38.64 -9.98
N ARG A 147 38.43 39.75 -9.22
CA ARG A 147 38.11 41.08 -9.71
C ARG A 147 38.94 41.45 -10.95
N ASN A 148 40.25 41.31 -10.81
CA ASN A 148 41.21 41.66 -11.87
C ASN A 148 41.34 40.57 -12.93
N ILE A 149 40.74 39.41 -12.72
CA ILE A 149 40.73 38.30 -13.67
C ILE A 149 39.62 38.52 -14.70
N TYR A 150 38.40 38.79 -14.25
CA TYR A 150 37.23 38.82 -15.14
C TYR A 150 36.70 40.20 -15.48
N PHE A 151 36.96 41.22 -14.66
CA PHE A 151 36.28 42.51 -14.79
C PHE A 151 37.21 43.67 -15.17
N THR A 152 36.60 44.65 -15.82
CA THR A 152 37.11 46.01 -16.03
C THR A 152 36.77 46.88 -14.81
N ASP A 153 37.34 48.09 -14.73
CA ASP A 153 37.02 49.06 -13.67
C ASP A 153 35.53 49.46 -13.62
N ASN A 154 34.75 49.19 -14.69
CA ASN A 154 33.31 49.43 -14.71
C ASN A 154 32.57 48.65 -13.63
N ILE A 155 33.12 47.53 -13.14
CA ILE A 155 32.49 46.75 -12.07
C ILE A 155 32.27 47.58 -10.82
N ASN A 156 33.09 48.60 -10.56
CA ASN A 156 32.93 49.53 -9.43
C ASN A 156 31.56 50.22 -9.37
N ASN A 157 30.86 50.31 -10.50
CA ASN A 157 29.57 50.98 -10.57
C ASN A 157 28.40 50.04 -10.21
N TRP A 158 28.63 48.72 -10.18
CA TRP A 158 27.63 47.74 -9.80
C TRP A 158 27.54 47.64 -8.28
N ASN A 159 26.38 47.92 -7.70
CA ASN A 159 26.20 47.96 -6.24
C ASN A 159 25.57 46.66 -5.66
N GLY A 160 25.47 45.61 -6.49
CA GLY A 160 24.85 44.34 -6.13
C GLY A 160 25.78 43.35 -5.43
N VAL A 161 25.18 42.26 -4.97
CA VAL A 161 25.85 41.02 -4.56
C VAL A 161 25.15 39.86 -5.27
N LEU A 162 25.86 38.76 -5.51
CA LEU A 162 25.33 37.58 -6.23
C LEU A 162 24.41 36.72 -5.33
N ASN A 163 23.38 37.32 -4.74
CA ASN A 163 22.41 36.66 -3.86
C ASN A 163 21.00 37.27 -4.00
N ASP A 164 20.01 36.42 -4.26
CA ASP A 164 18.59 36.81 -4.35
C ASP A 164 17.81 36.63 -3.05
N GLY A 165 18.41 35.99 -2.04
CA GLY A 165 17.79 35.70 -0.76
C GLY A 165 17.61 36.94 0.13
N ILE A 166 16.39 37.10 0.66
CA ILE A 166 16.01 38.09 1.66
C ILE A 166 16.20 37.47 3.04
N VAL A 167 17.23 37.90 3.77
CA VAL A 167 17.50 37.43 5.13
C VAL A 167 16.73 38.27 6.13
N LEU A 168 15.78 37.67 6.85
CA LEU A 168 14.89 38.40 7.77
C LEU A 168 15.58 38.85 9.07
N SER A 169 16.57 38.10 9.55
CA SER A 169 17.23 38.38 10.83
C SER A 169 17.92 39.75 10.90
N GLY A 170 18.30 40.30 9.75
CA GLY A 170 18.94 41.62 9.63
C GLY A 170 17.95 42.80 9.47
N ILE A 171 16.64 42.56 9.44
CA ILE A 171 15.62 43.59 9.22
C ILE A 171 15.00 44.03 10.55
N ASP A 172 14.85 45.35 10.76
CA ASP A 172 14.12 45.92 11.89
C ASP A 172 12.61 45.97 11.61
N PHE A 173 11.85 45.18 12.38
CA PHE A 173 10.39 45.09 12.26
C PHE A 173 9.62 45.97 13.26
N THR A 174 10.28 46.82 14.05
CA THR A 174 9.66 47.57 15.15
C THR A 174 8.44 48.40 14.74
N ASN A 175 8.42 48.92 13.50
CA ASN A 175 7.30 49.69 12.94
C ASN A 175 6.69 49.04 11.69
N SER A 176 6.89 47.73 11.48
CA SER A 176 6.35 47.04 10.32
C SER A 176 4.83 46.84 10.45
N ASN A 177 4.12 47.12 9.37
CA ASN A 177 2.69 46.83 9.22
C ASN A 177 2.42 45.53 8.44
N VAL A 178 3.49 44.82 8.02
CA VAL A 178 3.41 43.58 7.25
C VAL A 178 3.77 42.37 8.12
N ILE A 179 4.87 42.46 8.87
CA ILE A 179 5.39 41.36 9.71
C ILE A 179 5.53 41.82 11.15
N GLU A 180 5.04 41.01 12.08
CA GLU A 180 5.39 41.09 13.51
C GLU A 180 6.49 40.06 13.83
N LYS A 181 7.59 40.49 14.43
CA LYS A 181 8.67 39.59 14.88
C LYS A 181 8.53 39.32 16.38
N VAL A 182 8.45 38.03 16.76
CA VAL A 182 8.46 37.57 18.16
C VAL A 182 9.56 36.52 18.32
N GLY A 183 10.69 36.89 18.94
CA GLY A 183 11.85 36.02 19.02
C GLY A 183 12.39 35.67 17.62
N THR A 184 12.43 34.38 17.29
CA THR A 184 12.80 33.87 15.94
C THR A 184 11.60 33.63 15.03
N THR A 185 10.38 34.00 15.46
CA THR A 185 9.15 33.86 14.65
C THR A 185 8.82 35.16 13.94
N TYR A 186 8.56 35.08 12.64
CA TYR A 186 8.10 36.16 11.78
C TYR A 186 6.65 35.88 11.39
N LYS A 187 5.74 36.73 11.86
CA LYS A 187 4.30 36.52 11.76
C LYS A 187 3.67 37.48 10.76
N LEU A 188 2.96 36.97 9.77
CA LEU A 188 2.26 37.79 8.79
C LEU A 188 1.00 38.43 9.41
N LEU A 189 0.82 39.73 9.18
CA LEU A 189 -0.27 40.50 9.79
C LEU A 189 -1.54 40.54 8.92
N ASN A 190 -1.37 40.55 7.59
CA ASN A 190 -2.45 40.73 6.63
C ASN A 190 -2.28 39.80 5.42
N ASN A 191 -3.37 39.54 4.68
CA ASN A 191 -3.23 39.01 3.33
C ASN A 191 -2.51 40.07 2.48
N ILE A 192 -1.59 39.65 1.63
CA ILE A 192 -0.67 40.55 0.93
C ILE A 192 -0.28 39.99 -0.43
N THR A 193 0.17 40.83 -1.35
CA THR A 193 0.84 40.38 -2.56
C THR A 193 2.34 40.21 -2.32
N TRP A 194 2.99 39.37 -3.12
CA TRP A 194 4.43 39.18 -3.09
C TRP A 194 5.18 40.49 -3.32
N SER A 195 4.69 41.31 -4.25
CA SER A 195 5.22 42.65 -4.53
C SER A 195 5.27 43.53 -3.27
N VAL A 196 4.18 43.63 -2.51
CA VAL A 196 4.13 44.44 -1.28
C VAL A 196 5.01 43.84 -0.18
N LEU A 197 5.07 42.51 -0.05
CA LEU A 197 5.95 41.85 0.91
C LEU A 197 7.43 42.15 0.61
N VAL A 198 7.87 41.97 -0.63
CA VAL A 198 9.26 42.25 -1.04
C VAL A 198 9.61 43.73 -0.84
N THR A 199 8.73 44.66 -1.22
CA THR A 199 8.96 46.10 -0.98
C THR A 199 9.13 46.41 0.50
N ALA A 200 8.36 45.76 1.38
CA ALA A 200 8.48 45.95 2.83
C ALA A 200 9.80 45.38 3.40
N LEU A 201 10.35 44.33 2.78
CA LEU A 201 11.56 43.65 3.27
C LEU A 201 12.86 44.16 2.66
N ALA A 202 12.85 44.57 1.38
CA ALA A 202 14.05 44.91 0.63
C ALA A 202 14.50 46.37 0.77
N GLY A 203 13.68 47.22 1.39
CA GLY A 203 13.89 48.67 1.45
C GLY A 203 13.72 49.37 0.09
N ALA A 204 13.50 50.69 0.11
CA ALA A 204 13.34 51.50 -1.11
C ALA A 204 14.63 51.48 -1.94
N GLY A 205 14.68 50.67 -3.01
CA GLY A 205 15.85 50.56 -3.89
C GLY A 205 15.92 49.30 -4.75
N ASN A 206 15.19 48.23 -4.41
CA ASN A 206 15.20 46.95 -5.13
C ASN A 206 13.85 46.62 -5.80
N GLU A 207 13.14 47.64 -6.28
CA GLU A 207 11.78 47.51 -6.85
C GLU A 207 11.72 46.75 -8.20
N GLY A 208 12.86 46.31 -8.75
CA GLY A 208 12.97 45.86 -10.14
C GLY A 208 12.92 44.36 -10.39
N ILE A 209 13.17 43.49 -9.40
CA ILE A 209 13.29 42.04 -9.63
C ILE A 209 12.44 41.31 -8.59
N LEU A 210 11.16 41.08 -8.92
CA LEU A 210 10.26 40.26 -8.09
C LEU A 210 10.42 38.77 -8.39
N ASN A 211 10.73 38.44 -9.64
CA ASN A 211 10.95 37.08 -10.10
C ASN A 211 12.24 36.54 -9.47
N ASN A 212 12.20 35.31 -8.97
CA ASN A 212 13.34 34.60 -8.37
C ASN A 212 13.82 35.06 -6.97
N ARG A 213 13.28 36.17 -6.41
CA ARG A 213 13.51 36.51 -4.99
C ARG A 213 12.86 35.49 -4.07
N PHE A 214 13.46 35.28 -2.91
CA PHE A 214 12.93 34.39 -1.88
C PHE A 214 13.32 34.87 -0.49
N ILE A 215 12.65 34.35 0.53
CA ILE A 215 12.99 34.54 1.93
C ILE A 215 13.96 33.45 2.35
N GLN A 216 15.15 33.83 2.80
CA GLN A 216 16.12 32.91 3.37
C GLN A 216 15.92 32.86 4.89
N LEU A 217 15.37 31.74 5.36
CA LEU A 217 15.29 31.44 6.79
C LEU A 217 16.60 30.77 7.24
N GLY A 218 17.07 31.14 8.43
CA GLY A 218 18.16 30.48 9.14
C GLY A 218 17.67 29.37 10.07
N SER A 219 18.62 28.77 10.82
CA SER A 219 18.31 27.78 11.85
C SER A 219 17.33 28.32 12.89
N ASN A 220 16.35 27.51 13.28
CA ASN A 220 15.29 27.81 14.26
C ASN A 220 14.38 29.00 13.92
N GLU A 221 14.46 29.54 12.70
CA GLU A 221 13.56 30.61 12.28
C GLU A 221 12.22 30.03 11.82
N ILE A 222 11.14 30.71 12.22
CA ILE A 222 9.78 30.30 11.93
C ILE A 222 9.09 31.40 11.13
N PHE A 223 8.53 31.06 9.98
CA PHE A 223 7.59 31.93 9.28
C PHE A 223 6.15 31.46 9.55
N ASP A 224 5.41 32.22 10.34
CA ASP A 224 4.00 31.96 10.63
C ASP A 224 3.12 32.86 9.77
N GLY A 225 2.49 32.27 8.75
CA GLY A 225 1.52 32.94 7.90
C GLY A 225 0.28 33.41 8.66
N ASN A 226 0.04 32.94 9.90
CA ASN A 226 -1.07 33.39 10.75
C ASN A 226 -2.44 33.29 10.05
N ASN A 227 -2.60 32.22 9.27
CA ASN A 227 -3.76 31.95 8.40
C ASN A 227 -4.01 33.06 7.37
N LYS A 228 -2.94 33.72 6.92
CA LYS A 228 -2.97 34.73 5.85
C LYS A 228 -2.46 34.14 4.55
N VAL A 229 -2.74 34.88 3.48
CA VAL A 229 -2.39 34.51 2.11
C VAL A 229 -1.34 35.47 1.55
N ILE A 230 -0.36 34.91 0.86
CA ILE A 230 0.52 35.63 -0.06
C ILE A 230 0.05 35.33 -1.50
N ASP A 231 -0.43 36.35 -2.21
CA ASP A 231 -0.70 36.26 -3.64
C ASP A 231 0.58 36.58 -4.41
N LEU A 232 1.01 35.70 -5.30
CA LEU A 232 2.21 35.89 -6.11
C LEU A 232 2.09 37.02 -7.15
N ASP A 233 0.92 37.64 -7.34
CA ASP A 233 0.78 38.80 -8.25
C ASP A 233 1.26 38.49 -9.68
N GLY A 234 1.03 37.24 -10.11
CA GLY A 234 1.38 36.74 -11.44
C GLY A 234 2.87 36.43 -11.66
N ILE A 235 3.73 36.49 -10.63
CA ILE A 235 5.15 36.14 -10.80
C ILE A 235 5.36 34.64 -11.02
N THR A 236 6.49 34.30 -11.65
CA THR A 236 7.01 32.93 -11.67
C THR A 236 8.04 32.75 -10.55
N THR A 237 7.93 31.68 -9.78
CA THR A 237 8.81 31.41 -8.63
C THR A 237 9.32 29.97 -8.62
N SER A 238 10.51 29.74 -8.07
CA SER A 238 10.94 28.39 -7.66
C SER A 238 10.56 28.08 -6.20
N GLY A 239 10.06 29.08 -5.48
CA GLY A 239 9.55 28.98 -4.11
C GLY A 239 9.88 30.19 -3.27
N LEU A 240 8.96 30.51 -2.35
CA LEU A 240 9.06 31.70 -1.51
C LEU A 240 10.10 31.56 -0.41
N PHE A 241 10.46 30.35 0.00
CA PHE A 241 11.34 30.10 1.14
C PHE A 241 12.49 29.16 0.80
N ALA A 242 13.69 29.57 1.17
CA ALA A 242 14.85 28.70 1.38
C ALA A 242 15.09 28.54 2.89
N THR A 243 15.57 27.37 3.28
CA THR A 243 15.72 26.96 4.69
C THR A 243 17.18 26.71 5.03
N GLY A 244 17.59 27.08 6.24
CA GLY A 244 19.01 27.17 6.62
C GLY A 244 19.40 26.37 7.87
N GLY A 245 18.60 25.37 8.26
CA GLY A 245 18.95 24.45 9.35
C GLY A 245 20.01 23.42 8.93
N THR A 246 20.66 22.83 9.93
CA THR A 246 21.69 21.78 9.73
C THR A 246 21.24 20.39 10.15
N SER A 247 20.07 20.30 10.78
CA SER A 247 19.40 19.11 11.27
C SER A 247 17.89 19.37 11.40
N ILE A 248 17.10 18.34 11.68
CA ILE A 248 15.66 18.50 11.96
C ILE A 248 15.37 19.21 13.30
N ASP A 249 16.34 19.30 14.21
CA ASP A 249 16.18 19.95 15.52
C ASP A 249 16.31 21.47 15.43
N ASP A 250 17.16 21.95 14.52
CA ASP A 250 17.39 23.37 14.26
C ASP A 250 16.83 23.84 12.91
N CYS A 251 16.01 23.01 12.26
CA CYS A 251 15.39 23.32 10.97
C CYS A 251 14.51 24.58 11.00
N SER A 252 14.31 25.18 9.83
CA SER A 252 13.34 26.26 9.65
C SER A 252 11.91 25.69 9.59
N GLU A 253 10.93 26.45 10.09
CA GLU A 253 9.51 26.05 10.05
C GLU A 253 8.68 27.09 9.29
N ILE A 254 7.83 26.64 8.36
CA ILE A 254 6.84 27.47 7.69
C ILE A 254 5.46 26.94 8.06
N LYS A 255 4.56 27.79 8.56
CA LYS A 255 3.22 27.34 8.95
C LYS A 255 2.10 28.33 8.70
N ASN A 256 0.87 27.81 8.65
CA ASN A 256 -0.38 28.58 8.60
C ASN A 256 -0.41 29.59 7.43
N LEU A 257 0.07 29.21 6.26
CA LEU A 257 0.26 30.10 5.11
C LEU A 257 -0.50 29.59 3.87
N GLY A 258 -1.27 30.46 3.23
CA GLY A 258 -1.75 30.23 1.87
C GLY A 258 -0.87 30.93 0.84
N VAL A 259 -0.59 30.27 -0.29
CA VAL A 259 0.07 30.88 -1.45
C VAL A 259 -0.81 30.72 -2.69
N THR A 260 -1.11 31.82 -3.36
CA THR A 260 -2.05 31.83 -4.49
C THR A 260 -1.51 32.63 -5.66
N GLY A 261 -2.08 32.46 -6.84
CA GLY A 261 -1.62 33.14 -8.06
C GLY A 261 -0.25 32.67 -8.53
N GLY A 262 0.25 33.28 -9.61
CA GLY A 262 1.58 33.02 -10.16
C GLY A 262 1.74 31.67 -10.87
N SER A 263 2.99 31.32 -11.16
CA SER A 263 3.42 30.06 -11.79
C SER A 263 4.74 29.56 -11.21
N LEU A 264 5.09 28.30 -11.50
CA LEU A 264 6.34 27.70 -11.04
C LEU A 264 7.41 27.68 -12.15
N ASN A 265 8.66 27.90 -11.76
CA ASN A 265 9.82 27.51 -12.57
C ASN A 265 9.98 25.99 -12.54
N TYR A 266 10.76 25.44 -13.47
CA TYR A 266 11.25 24.05 -13.41
C TYR A 266 11.79 23.75 -12.00
N PHE A 267 11.50 22.56 -11.44
CA PHE A 267 11.84 22.13 -10.07
C PHE A 267 11.19 22.87 -8.90
N GLY A 268 10.53 24.00 -9.12
CA GLY A 268 10.02 24.86 -8.07
C GLY A 268 8.89 24.25 -7.22
N GLY A 269 8.71 24.81 -6.02
CA GLY A 269 7.49 24.66 -5.23
C GLY A 269 6.88 26.02 -4.91
N TYR A 270 5.56 26.12 -4.65
CA TYR A 270 4.99 27.45 -4.32
C TYR A 270 5.51 28.01 -2.99
N ILE A 271 5.82 27.14 -2.02
CA ILE A 271 6.22 27.56 -0.67
C ILE A 271 7.71 27.31 -0.46
N ILE A 272 8.13 26.05 -0.51
CA ILE A 272 9.52 25.65 -0.29
C ILE A 272 10.20 25.43 -1.63
N ARG A 273 11.39 26.01 -1.78
CA ARG A 273 12.24 25.83 -2.95
C ARG A 273 12.74 24.39 -3.09
N GLU A 274 13.21 24.08 -4.28
CA GLU A 274 13.96 22.87 -4.60
C GLU A 274 15.18 22.66 -3.68
N LEU A 275 15.59 21.41 -3.49
CA LEU A 275 16.84 21.00 -2.80
C LEU A 275 16.93 21.41 -1.33
N MET A 276 15.81 21.74 -0.70
CA MET A 276 15.78 22.08 0.72
C MET A 276 15.87 20.80 1.55
N ILE A 277 16.87 20.74 2.43
CA ILE A 277 17.27 19.48 3.09
C ILE A 277 16.77 19.32 4.54
N PHE A 278 16.53 20.43 5.26
CA PHE A 278 16.05 20.40 6.65
C PHE A 278 14.96 21.45 6.91
N PHE A 279 13.71 21.01 6.98
CA PHE A 279 12.58 21.91 7.21
C PHE A 279 11.32 21.22 7.73
N LYS A 280 10.40 22.03 8.26
CA LYS A 280 9.04 21.63 8.63
C LYS A 280 8.02 22.54 7.95
N VAL A 281 7.00 21.97 7.33
CA VAL A 281 5.84 22.71 6.80
C VAL A 281 4.56 22.21 7.44
N SER A 282 3.72 23.12 7.96
CA SER A 282 2.44 22.73 8.54
C SER A 282 1.28 23.69 8.27
N ASN A 283 0.09 23.14 8.02
CA ASN A 283 -1.15 23.93 7.81
C ASN A 283 -1.00 24.97 6.68
N CYS A 284 -0.32 24.59 5.60
CA CYS A 284 -0.07 25.46 4.45
C CYS A 284 -0.83 24.98 3.22
N HIS A 285 -1.09 25.88 2.27
CA HIS A 285 -1.74 25.49 1.03
C HIS A 285 -1.31 26.31 -0.17
N SER A 286 -1.51 25.74 -1.36
CA SER A 286 -1.42 26.46 -2.61
C SER A 286 -2.62 26.23 -3.53
N THR A 287 -2.86 27.16 -4.44
CA THR A 287 -3.96 27.06 -5.42
C THR A 287 -3.51 27.27 -6.86
N GLY A 288 -2.22 27.54 -7.09
CA GLY A 288 -1.69 27.76 -8.43
C GLY A 288 -1.44 26.44 -9.15
N ASN A 289 -1.56 26.44 -10.48
CA ASN A 289 -1.34 25.24 -11.29
C ASN A 289 0.13 24.80 -11.26
N ILE A 290 0.35 23.50 -11.35
CA ILE A 290 1.65 22.81 -11.27
C ILE A 290 1.99 22.34 -12.69
N ASN A 291 2.44 23.29 -13.52
CA ASN A 291 2.56 23.10 -14.97
C ASN A 291 4.00 22.89 -15.45
N ALA A 292 4.98 23.41 -14.71
CA ALA A 292 6.38 23.19 -15.04
C ALA A 292 6.80 21.79 -14.56
N PRO A 293 7.71 21.10 -15.27
CA PRO A 293 8.11 19.77 -14.85
C PRO A 293 8.82 19.77 -13.50
N GLU A 294 8.64 18.65 -12.80
CA GLU A 294 9.25 18.31 -11.52
C GLU A 294 8.92 19.30 -10.39
N THR A 295 7.76 19.90 -10.47
CA THR A 295 7.31 20.90 -9.50
C THR A 295 6.38 20.31 -8.47
N GLY A 296 6.28 20.99 -7.33
CA GLY A 296 5.35 20.61 -6.26
C GLY A 296 4.43 21.75 -5.85
N GLY A 297 3.19 21.41 -5.47
CA GLY A 297 2.26 22.43 -4.98
C GLY A 297 2.73 23.11 -3.69
N ILE A 298 3.51 22.44 -2.84
CA ILE A 298 4.03 23.00 -1.59
C ILE A 298 5.56 23.09 -1.62
N CYS A 299 6.22 21.96 -1.86
CA CYS A 299 7.68 21.84 -1.89
C CYS A 299 8.17 21.47 -3.28
N GLY A 300 9.26 22.08 -3.73
CA GLY A 300 9.90 21.73 -5.00
C GLY A 300 10.50 20.33 -5.03
N ASN A 301 11.23 20.06 -6.11
CA ASN A 301 12.02 18.84 -6.32
C ASN A 301 13.06 18.62 -5.20
N LEU A 302 13.36 17.35 -4.92
CA LEU A 302 14.40 16.92 -3.98
C LEU A 302 14.20 17.45 -2.54
N ALA A 303 12.94 17.57 -2.12
CA ALA A 303 12.58 17.92 -0.75
C ALA A 303 13.13 16.88 0.25
N GLY A 304 13.94 17.31 1.22
CA GLY A 304 14.54 16.45 2.24
C GLY A 304 15.76 15.66 1.77
N GLU A 305 16.33 16.01 0.62
CA GLU A 305 17.47 15.30 0.05
C GLU A 305 18.68 15.26 0.99
N ASN A 306 19.24 14.07 1.26
CA ASN A 306 20.37 13.86 2.20
C ASN A 306 20.15 14.47 3.60
N GLY A 307 18.90 14.75 3.95
CA GLY A 307 18.48 15.42 5.16
C GLY A 307 17.18 14.85 5.68
N VAL A 308 16.41 15.66 6.39
CA VAL A 308 15.13 15.25 6.98
C VAL A 308 14.13 16.39 6.87
N CYS A 309 12.95 16.12 6.32
CA CYS A 309 11.87 17.11 6.30
C CYS A 309 10.51 16.51 6.66
N THR A 310 9.61 17.35 7.17
CA THR A 310 8.23 16.95 7.46
C THR A 310 7.21 17.93 6.90
N ILE A 311 6.12 17.40 6.34
CA ILE A 311 5.05 18.17 5.70
C ILE A 311 3.73 17.65 6.25
N THR A 312 2.97 18.52 6.91
CA THR A 312 1.79 18.09 7.67
C THR A 312 0.59 18.99 7.46
N ASN A 313 -0.60 18.41 7.33
CA ASN A 313 -1.86 19.15 7.19
C ASN A 313 -1.83 20.19 6.05
N CYS A 314 -1.17 19.87 4.93
CA CYS A 314 -1.02 20.78 3.80
C CYS A 314 -1.87 20.34 2.61
N TYR A 315 -2.23 21.26 1.72
CA TYR A 315 -3.00 20.90 0.53
C TYR A 315 -2.71 21.76 -0.69
N SER A 316 -2.98 21.19 -1.87
CA SER A 316 -2.97 21.92 -3.14
C SER A 316 -4.25 21.70 -3.91
N THR A 317 -4.71 22.73 -4.62
CA THR A 317 -5.89 22.62 -5.50
C THR A 317 -5.55 22.86 -6.98
N GLY A 318 -4.28 23.09 -7.31
CA GLY A 318 -3.84 23.36 -8.68
C GLY A 318 -3.76 22.09 -9.51
N ASN A 319 -4.13 22.17 -10.79
CA ASN A 319 -3.97 21.04 -11.71
C ASN A 319 -2.48 20.70 -11.90
N ILE A 320 -2.18 19.41 -12.04
CA ILE A 320 -0.82 18.86 -12.15
C ILE A 320 -0.59 18.44 -13.60
N SER A 321 -0.03 19.33 -14.40
CA SER A 321 0.28 19.07 -15.82
C SER A 321 1.78 18.99 -16.13
N GLY A 322 2.64 19.39 -15.18
CA GLY A 322 4.08 19.21 -15.30
C GLY A 322 4.45 17.73 -15.21
N GLU A 323 5.43 17.30 -16.01
CA GLU A 323 5.98 15.95 -15.94
C GLU A 323 6.62 15.69 -14.56
N TYR A 324 6.56 14.46 -14.05
CA TYR A 324 7.13 14.02 -12.77
C TYR A 324 6.72 14.86 -11.54
N SER A 325 5.63 15.63 -11.65
CA SER A 325 5.26 16.62 -10.64
C SER A 325 4.32 16.05 -9.59
N GLY A 326 4.17 16.74 -8.45
CA GLY A 326 3.25 16.32 -7.41
C GLY A 326 2.43 17.43 -6.77
N GLY A 327 1.24 17.09 -6.28
CA GLY A 327 0.35 18.07 -5.66
C GLY A 327 0.92 18.69 -4.38
N ILE A 328 1.78 17.97 -3.64
CA ILE A 328 2.43 18.47 -2.43
C ILE A 328 3.94 18.64 -2.67
N CYS A 329 4.62 17.59 -3.11
CA CYS A 329 6.06 17.60 -3.37
C CYS A 329 6.34 17.29 -4.84
N GLY A 330 7.40 17.90 -5.40
CA GLY A 330 7.93 17.52 -6.71
C GLY A 330 8.54 16.11 -6.73
N SER A 331 9.40 15.85 -7.71
CA SER A 331 10.11 14.57 -7.87
C SER A 331 11.20 14.36 -6.81
N ALA A 332 11.62 13.10 -6.66
CA ALA A 332 12.75 12.63 -5.86
C ALA A 332 12.71 13.04 -4.37
N VAL A 333 11.49 13.17 -3.83
CA VAL A 333 11.29 13.52 -2.40
C VAL A 333 11.93 12.48 -1.48
N GLY A 334 12.70 12.97 -0.49
CA GLY A 334 13.42 12.13 0.47
C GLY A 334 14.67 11.43 -0.09
N SER A 335 15.16 11.80 -1.29
CA SER A 335 16.33 11.17 -1.91
C SER A 335 17.57 11.17 -0.99
N GLY A 336 18.16 10.01 -0.69
CA GLY A 336 19.29 9.87 0.25
C GLY A 336 19.05 10.37 1.68
N GLY A 337 17.81 10.76 2.00
CA GLY A 337 17.40 11.34 3.28
C GLY A 337 16.06 10.78 3.74
N GLU A 338 15.30 11.57 4.50
CA GLU A 338 13.99 11.16 5.01
C GLU A 338 12.94 12.27 4.77
N CYS A 339 11.78 11.88 4.22
CA CYS A 339 10.63 12.76 4.12
C CYS A 339 9.37 12.10 4.68
N ALA A 340 8.69 12.78 5.60
CA ALA A 340 7.40 12.37 6.12
C ALA A 340 6.30 13.36 5.70
N ILE A 341 5.28 12.85 5.00
CA ILE A 341 4.11 13.60 4.55
C ILE A 341 2.87 13.03 5.23
N THR A 342 2.13 13.87 5.97
CA THR A 342 1.01 13.39 6.79
C THR A 342 -0.21 14.30 6.74
N ASN A 343 -1.39 13.71 6.59
CA ASN A 343 -2.67 14.42 6.53
C ASN A 343 -2.72 15.49 5.43
N CYS A 344 -2.11 15.21 4.28
CA CYS A 344 -2.06 16.15 3.15
C CYS A 344 -3.00 15.71 2.03
N TYR A 345 -3.43 16.64 1.19
CA TYR A 345 -4.29 16.28 0.05
C TYR A 345 -4.11 17.17 -1.18
N SER A 346 -4.49 16.62 -2.33
CA SER A 346 -4.58 17.36 -3.58
C SER A 346 -5.92 17.15 -4.26
N THR A 347 -6.47 18.20 -4.87
CA THR A 347 -7.74 18.12 -5.63
C THR A 347 -7.57 18.40 -7.11
N GLY A 348 -6.36 18.70 -7.57
CA GLY A 348 -6.10 19.05 -8.97
C GLY A 348 -6.01 17.82 -9.86
N ASN A 349 -6.55 17.92 -11.08
CA ASN A 349 -6.45 16.84 -12.07
C ASN A 349 -4.99 16.62 -12.47
N ILE A 350 -4.64 15.36 -12.74
CA ILE A 350 -3.29 14.91 -13.11
C ILE A 350 -3.28 14.63 -14.63
N SER A 351 -2.49 15.40 -15.36
CA SER A 351 -2.24 15.22 -16.80
C SER A 351 -0.76 15.10 -17.15
N GLY A 352 0.15 15.33 -16.19
CA GLY A 352 1.59 15.15 -16.37
C GLY A 352 1.99 13.67 -16.34
N GLU A 353 2.91 13.26 -17.21
CA GLU A 353 3.48 11.91 -17.17
C GLU A 353 4.25 11.70 -15.85
N TYR A 354 4.30 10.46 -15.38
CA TYR A 354 5.02 10.03 -14.18
C TYR A 354 4.62 10.72 -12.87
N SER A 355 3.58 11.55 -12.89
CA SER A 355 3.21 12.47 -11.81
C SER A 355 2.37 11.79 -10.73
N GLY A 356 2.25 12.42 -9.57
CA GLY A 356 1.40 11.92 -8.49
C GLY A 356 0.57 12.98 -7.76
N GLY A 357 -0.55 12.59 -7.16
CA GLY A 357 -1.41 13.54 -6.46
C GLY A 357 -0.75 14.18 -5.24
N ILE A 358 0.15 13.47 -4.55
CA ILE A 358 0.88 13.97 -3.38
C ILE A 358 2.37 14.15 -3.70
N CYS A 359 3.04 13.09 -4.12
CA CYS A 359 4.45 13.09 -4.49
C CYS A 359 4.60 12.92 -6.00
N GLY A 360 5.55 13.62 -6.60
CA GLY A 360 6.01 13.33 -7.96
C GLY A 360 6.70 11.97 -8.07
N ALA A 361 7.46 11.78 -9.15
CA ALA A 361 8.18 10.53 -9.38
C ALA A 361 9.33 10.32 -8.39
N ALA A 362 9.79 9.07 -8.28
CA ALA A 362 10.99 8.66 -7.55
C ALA A 362 10.99 9.01 -6.04
N ALA A 363 9.82 8.96 -5.39
CA ALA A 363 9.73 9.17 -3.95
C ALA A 363 10.56 8.11 -3.19
N GLY A 364 11.44 8.56 -2.29
CA GLY A 364 12.34 7.68 -1.52
C GLY A 364 13.47 7.05 -2.36
N ALA A 365 13.99 7.77 -3.35
CA ALA A 365 15.10 7.29 -4.19
C ALA A 365 16.48 7.34 -3.47
N VAL A 366 17.48 6.72 -4.09
CA VAL A 366 18.92 6.78 -3.76
C VAL A 366 19.21 6.48 -2.29
N GLY A 367 18.72 5.35 -1.80
CA GLY A 367 18.83 4.93 -0.40
C GLY A 367 18.04 5.79 0.59
N GLY A 368 17.18 6.68 0.11
CA GLY A 368 16.32 7.55 0.90
C GLY A 368 15.03 6.88 1.34
N VAL A 369 14.28 7.57 2.21
CA VAL A 369 13.02 7.10 2.78
C VAL A 369 11.92 8.14 2.60
N CYS A 370 10.82 7.77 1.97
CA CYS A 370 9.61 8.59 1.89
C CYS A 370 8.43 7.87 2.53
N THR A 371 7.81 8.49 3.54
CA THR A 371 6.59 7.98 4.19
C THR A 371 5.42 8.92 3.93
N VAL A 372 4.36 8.42 3.31
CA VAL A 372 3.11 9.13 3.05
C VAL A 372 1.99 8.50 3.88
N THR A 373 1.34 9.28 4.74
CA THR A 373 0.36 8.74 5.70
C THR A 373 -0.91 9.59 5.80
N ASN A 374 -2.08 8.94 5.76
CA ASN A 374 -3.39 9.61 5.86
C ASN A 374 -3.58 10.71 4.80
N CYS A 375 -3.07 10.50 3.59
CA CYS A 375 -3.17 11.48 2.51
C CYS A 375 -4.18 11.05 1.46
N TYR A 376 -4.69 12.00 0.67
CA TYR A 376 -5.63 11.66 -0.40
C TYR A 376 -5.55 12.56 -1.62
N SER A 377 -6.00 12.04 -2.76
CA SER A 377 -6.15 12.78 -4.01
C SER A 377 -7.56 12.62 -4.57
N GLU A 378 -8.14 13.72 -5.04
CA GLU A 378 -9.47 13.73 -5.66
C GLU A 378 -9.43 13.98 -7.18
N GLY A 379 -8.28 14.38 -7.72
CA GLY A 379 -8.13 14.72 -9.13
C GLY A 379 -8.13 13.50 -10.05
N ASP A 380 -8.77 13.62 -11.21
CA ASP A 380 -8.73 12.58 -12.25
C ASP A 380 -7.31 12.44 -12.82
N ILE A 381 -6.85 11.20 -13.02
CA ILE A 381 -5.68 10.88 -13.85
C ILE A 381 -6.15 10.79 -15.29
N THR A 382 -5.80 11.80 -16.08
CA THR A 382 -6.33 12.02 -17.43
C THR A 382 -5.49 11.34 -18.52
N ILE A 383 -6.06 11.25 -19.73
CA ILE A 383 -5.36 10.78 -20.92
C ILE A 383 -4.10 11.64 -21.14
N GLY A 384 -2.95 10.98 -21.26
CA GLY A 384 -1.64 11.63 -21.39
C GLY A 384 -0.81 11.60 -20.10
N ALA A 385 -1.41 11.33 -18.94
CA ALA A 385 -0.68 11.10 -17.69
C ALA A 385 -0.10 9.67 -17.63
N THR A 386 0.75 9.28 -18.58
CA THR A 386 1.37 7.95 -18.64
C THR A 386 2.15 7.68 -17.35
N TYR A 387 2.04 6.47 -16.79
CA TYR A 387 2.73 6.01 -15.58
C TYR A 387 2.40 6.76 -14.27
N ALA A 388 1.39 7.62 -14.26
CA ALA A 388 1.03 8.42 -13.10
C ALA A 388 0.40 7.60 -11.96
N GLY A 389 0.39 8.16 -10.75
CA GLY A 389 -0.26 7.56 -9.58
C GLY A 389 -1.17 8.53 -8.84
N GLY A 390 -2.22 8.04 -8.19
CA GLY A 390 -3.13 8.92 -7.46
C GLY A 390 -2.50 9.57 -6.23
N ILE A 391 -1.55 8.90 -5.56
CA ILE A 391 -0.82 9.42 -4.39
C ILE A 391 0.64 9.69 -4.73
N CYS A 392 1.39 8.67 -5.17
CA CYS A 392 2.79 8.81 -5.55
C CYS A 392 2.96 8.49 -7.04
N GLY A 393 3.83 9.25 -7.72
CA GLY A 393 4.17 9.03 -9.11
C GLY A 393 4.92 7.72 -9.38
N SER A 394 5.55 7.63 -10.55
CA SER A 394 6.33 6.45 -10.93
C SER A 394 7.58 6.27 -10.07
N TYR A 395 8.19 5.08 -10.11
CA TYR A 395 9.44 4.76 -9.42
C TYR A 395 9.41 5.00 -7.90
N SER A 396 8.22 4.97 -7.30
CA SER A 396 8.06 5.08 -5.86
C SER A 396 8.85 3.96 -5.17
N GLY A 397 9.85 4.32 -4.37
CA GLY A 397 10.76 3.39 -3.72
C GLY A 397 11.68 2.65 -4.68
N GLY A 398 12.03 3.23 -5.85
CA GLY A 398 12.82 2.55 -6.87
C GLY A 398 14.30 2.31 -6.52
N THR A 399 14.95 3.16 -5.73
CA THR A 399 16.36 2.93 -5.32
C THR A 399 16.56 3.15 -3.82
N GLY A 400 15.46 3.18 -3.06
CA GLY A 400 15.40 3.35 -1.62
C GLY A 400 14.06 2.83 -1.10
N GLU A 401 13.40 3.53 -0.20
CA GLU A 401 12.17 3.07 0.45
C GLU A 401 11.01 4.08 0.30
N CYS A 402 9.87 3.62 -0.19
CA CYS A 402 8.61 4.37 -0.16
C CYS A 402 7.54 3.59 0.59
N THR A 403 6.90 4.23 1.57
CA THR A 403 5.83 3.64 2.37
C THR A 403 4.58 4.51 2.32
N VAL A 404 3.48 3.96 1.81
CA VAL A 404 2.19 4.64 1.67
C VAL A 404 1.15 3.96 2.57
N ILE A 405 0.63 4.67 3.57
CA ILE A 405 -0.23 4.11 4.61
C ILE A 405 -1.53 4.90 4.74
N ASN A 406 -2.68 4.21 4.82
CA ASN A 406 -3.99 4.83 5.03
C ASN A 406 -4.31 5.95 4.02
N CYS A 407 -3.91 5.77 2.76
CA CYS A 407 -4.09 6.78 1.72
C CYS A 407 -5.15 6.37 0.71
N HIS A 408 -5.76 7.33 0.01
CA HIS A 408 -6.76 7.00 -1.00
C HIS A 408 -6.82 7.96 -2.18
N SER A 409 -7.28 7.45 -3.32
CA SER A 409 -7.59 8.25 -4.51
C SER A 409 -9.03 8.02 -4.95
N THR A 410 -9.70 9.08 -5.42
CA THR A 410 -11.09 9.01 -5.88
C THR A 410 -11.30 9.43 -7.33
N GLY A 411 -10.30 10.07 -7.95
CA GLY A 411 -10.36 10.46 -9.35
C GLY A 411 -10.31 9.26 -10.30
N ASN A 412 -10.99 9.36 -11.44
CA ASN A 412 -10.97 8.35 -12.48
C ASN A 412 -9.58 8.24 -13.12
N ILE A 413 -9.24 7.06 -13.64
CA ILE A 413 -7.93 6.73 -14.17
C ILE A 413 -8.05 6.41 -15.66
N SER A 414 -7.55 7.30 -16.49
CA SER A 414 -7.48 7.15 -17.95
C SER A 414 -6.06 7.27 -18.51
N GLY A 415 -5.09 7.58 -17.65
CA GLY A 415 -3.66 7.50 -17.98
C GLY A 415 -3.23 6.07 -18.27
N LEU A 416 -2.31 5.90 -19.22
CA LEU A 416 -1.76 4.60 -19.56
C LEU A 416 -0.87 4.10 -18.43
N GLU A 417 -0.94 2.80 -18.11
CA GLU A 417 -0.02 2.14 -17.16
C GLU A 417 0.02 2.79 -15.76
N SER A 418 -1.03 3.54 -15.44
CA SER A 418 -1.16 4.33 -14.22
C SER A 418 -1.80 3.53 -13.09
N GLY A 419 -1.60 3.97 -11.84
CA GLY A 419 -2.17 3.32 -10.66
C GLY A 419 -2.98 4.25 -9.78
N GLY A 420 -3.94 3.70 -9.02
CA GLY A 420 -4.77 4.50 -8.12
C GLY A 420 -4.04 5.06 -6.92
N ILE A 421 -2.98 4.40 -6.43
CA ILE A 421 -2.16 4.87 -5.31
C ILE A 421 -0.75 5.19 -5.79
N CYS A 422 -0.03 4.21 -6.32
CA CYS A 422 1.32 4.39 -6.86
C CYS A 422 1.30 4.22 -8.38
N GLY A 423 2.11 5.01 -9.08
CA GLY A 423 2.30 4.89 -10.52
C GLY A 423 3.04 3.61 -10.93
N ALA A 424 3.56 3.59 -12.15
CA ALA A 424 4.34 2.46 -12.64
C ALA A 424 5.71 2.34 -11.92
N PHE A 425 6.34 1.17 -12.01
CA PHE A 425 7.69 0.93 -11.47
C PHE A 425 7.80 1.07 -9.94
N ALA A 426 6.71 0.86 -9.22
CA ALA A 426 6.73 0.86 -7.76
C ALA A 426 7.65 -0.26 -7.23
N GLY A 427 8.63 0.10 -6.40
CA GLY A 427 9.60 -0.84 -5.82
C GLY A 427 10.53 -1.48 -6.85
N ALA A 428 10.80 -0.83 -7.97
CA ALA A 428 11.78 -1.29 -8.97
C ALA A 428 13.23 -1.13 -8.49
N VAL A 429 14.24 -1.40 -9.35
CA VAL A 429 15.67 -0.97 -9.28
C VAL A 429 16.38 -1.14 -7.91
N GLY A 430 16.07 -2.21 -7.20
CA GLY A 430 16.67 -2.63 -5.95
C GLY A 430 16.06 -1.97 -4.71
N GLY A 431 15.04 -1.11 -4.90
CA GLY A 431 14.35 -0.45 -3.81
C GLY A 431 13.09 -1.19 -3.33
N THR A 432 12.40 -0.60 -2.36
CA THR A 432 11.21 -1.15 -1.70
C THR A 432 10.04 -0.17 -1.71
N CYS A 433 8.87 -0.64 -2.16
CA CYS A 433 7.60 0.09 -2.05
C CYS A 433 6.58 -0.70 -1.22
N SER A 434 6.12 -0.13 -0.12
CA SER A 434 5.09 -0.72 0.77
C SER A 434 3.81 0.10 0.73
N ILE A 435 2.69 -0.53 0.38
CA ILE A 435 1.36 0.09 0.29
C ILE A 435 0.41 -0.65 1.22
N ILE A 436 -0.07 0.04 2.25
CA ILE A 436 -0.76 -0.58 3.39
C ILE A 436 -2.04 0.18 3.72
N ARG A 437 -3.18 -0.52 3.75
CA ARG A 437 -4.49 0.08 4.06
C ARG A 437 -4.87 1.24 3.13
N CYS A 438 -4.60 1.10 1.84
CA CYS A 438 -4.89 2.11 0.84
C CYS A 438 -6.03 1.71 -0.09
N TYR A 439 -6.74 2.67 -0.66
CA TYR A 439 -7.83 2.35 -1.58
C TYR A 439 -8.01 3.32 -2.75
N SER A 440 -8.53 2.81 -3.85
CA SER A 440 -8.93 3.61 -5.02
C SER A 440 -10.38 3.36 -5.39
N THR A 441 -11.10 4.42 -5.74
CA THR A 441 -12.53 4.33 -6.10
C THR A 441 -12.85 4.80 -7.52
N GLY A 442 -11.90 5.45 -8.21
CA GLY A 442 -12.10 5.90 -9.58
C GLY A 442 -12.11 4.74 -10.59
N ASP A 443 -12.93 4.86 -11.63
CA ASP A 443 -12.96 3.90 -12.73
C ASP A 443 -11.64 3.95 -13.52
N ILE A 444 -11.11 2.78 -13.89
CA ILE A 444 -9.94 2.64 -14.76
C ILE A 444 -10.42 2.37 -16.18
N THR A 445 -10.01 3.20 -17.14
CA THR A 445 -10.45 3.14 -18.55
C THR A 445 -9.29 3.16 -19.55
N SER A 446 -8.09 2.74 -19.13
CA SER A 446 -6.88 2.71 -19.96
C SER A 446 -7.02 1.68 -21.10
N SER A 447 -7.30 2.14 -22.33
CA SER A 447 -7.80 1.25 -23.38
C SER A 447 -6.81 0.19 -23.90
N ASN A 448 -5.49 0.44 -23.90
CA ASN A 448 -4.51 -0.41 -24.62
C ASN A 448 -3.24 -0.77 -23.83
N ARG A 449 -3.03 -0.23 -22.62
CA ARG A 449 -1.87 -0.56 -21.76
C ARG A 449 -2.32 -0.47 -20.30
N GLY A 450 -2.67 -1.63 -19.76
CA GLY A 450 -3.45 -1.74 -18.54
C GLY A 450 -2.75 -1.26 -17.28
N GLY A 451 -3.32 -0.22 -16.66
CA GLY A 451 -2.98 0.17 -15.29
C GLY A 451 -3.59 -0.78 -14.24
N GLY A 452 -3.37 -0.48 -12.96
CA GLY A 452 -3.96 -1.22 -11.85
C GLY A 452 -4.64 -0.35 -10.80
N GLY A 453 -5.56 -0.94 -10.05
CA GLY A 453 -6.38 -0.19 -9.08
C GLY A 453 -5.59 0.43 -7.94
N ILE A 454 -4.47 -0.20 -7.53
CA ILE A 454 -3.58 0.31 -6.47
C ILE A 454 -2.23 0.72 -7.06
N CYS A 455 -1.58 -0.17 -7.80
CA CYS A 455 -0.32 0.07 -8.48
C CYS A 455 -0.49 0.07 -9.99
N GLY A 456 0.29 0.92 -10.68
CA GLY A 456 0.41 0.90 -12.14
C GLY A 456 1.11 -0.36 -12.67
N SER A 457 1.65 -0.26 -13.88
CA SER A 457 2.39 -1.37 -14.50
C SER A 457 3.83 -1.48 -13.99
N TYR A 458 4.53 -2.57 -14.36
CA TYR A 458 5.95 -2.79 -14.11
C TYR A 458 6.34 -2.74 -12.62
N VAL A 459 5.44 -3.18 -11.73
CA VAL A 459 5.72 -3.25 -10.30
C VAL A 459 6.90 -4.18 -10.06
N SER A 460 7.89 -3.72 -9.29
CA SER A 460 9.14 -4.47 -9.02
C SER A 460 9.89 -4.91 -10.30
N SER A 461 9.77 -4.13 -11.37
CA SER A 461 10.32 -4.37 -12.69
C SER A 461 10.90 -3.07 -13.27
N TYR A 462 11.73 -3.17 -14.30
CA TYR A 462 12.29 -2.03 -15.03
C TYR A 462 12.27 -2.31 -16.54
N ILE A 463 12.05 -1.28 -17.37
CA ILE A 463 12.15 -1.40 -18.83
C ILE A 463 13.53 -0.92 -19.28
N LEU A 464 14.26 -1.78 -19.97
CA LEU A 464 15.57 -1.49 -20.56
C LEU A 464 15.42 -0.74 -21.89
N ASP A 465 15.02 0.53 -21.85
CA ASP A 465 15.27 1.45 -22.96
C ASP A 465 16.26 2.51 -22.46
N ASP A 466 17.50 2.49 -22.98
CA ASP A 466 18.56 3.53 -22.86
C ASP A 466 19.47 3.61 -21.61
N ILE A 467 20.10 2.52 -21.11
CA ILE A 467 21.35 2.66 -20.32
C ILE A 467 22.45 1.70 -20.80
N ASP A 468 23.57 2.29 -21.20
CA ASP A 468 24.79 1.65 -21.67
C ASP A 468 25.35 0.59 -20.69
N GLY A 469 25.16 -0.69 -21.01
CA GLY A 469 26.13 -1.76 -20.71
C GLY A 469 26.50 -2.03 -19.24
N ILE A 470 25.74 -1.56 -18.26
CA ILE A 470 25.97 -1.86 -16.84
C ILE A 470 25.04 -3.00 -16.38
N ASP A 471 25.65 -4.06 -15.85
CA ASP A 471 25.01 -5.25 -15.27
C ASP A 471 24.56 -4.94 -13.81
N THR A 472 23.60 -4.03 -13.64
CA THR A 472 23.00 -3.71 -12.33
C THR A 472 21.72 -4.52 -12.07
N ASP A 473 21.38 -4.73 -10.79
CA ASP A 473 20.16 -5.39 -10.33
C ASP A 473 18.95 -4.48 -10.60
N TYR A 474 17.98 -4.94 -11.40
CA TYR A 474 16.83 -4.14 -11.87
C TYR A 474 15.49 -4.61 -11.26
N GLY A 475 15.50 -5.68 -10.45
CA GLY A 475 14.32 -6.08 -9.67
C GLY A 475 14.25 -5.28 -8.37
N GLY A 476 13.18 -5.36 -7.61
CA GLY A 476 13.14 -4.77 -6.26
C GLY A 476 12.11 -5.43 -5.37
N THR A 477 11.44 -4.69 -4.51
CA THR A 477 10.44 -5.24 -3.59
C THR A 477 9.17 -4.41 -3.59
N CYS A 478 8.02 -5.04 -3.81
CA CYS A 478 6.72 -4.40 -3.58
C CYS A 478 5.85 -5.22 -2.63
N ILE A 479 5.27 -4.54 -1.63
CA ILE A 479 4.42 -5.14 -0.60
C ILE A 479 3.09 -4.40 -0.60
N ILE A 480 2.00 -5.09 -0.93
CA ILE A 480 0.65 -4.53 -0.95
C ILE A 480 -0.22 -5.32 0.02
N GLN A 481 -0.70 -4.65 1.06
CA GLN A 481 -1.43 -5.27 2.16
C GLN A 481 -2.69 -4.49 2.50
N HIS A 482 -3.79 -5.20 2.72
CA HIS A 482 -5.05 -4.58 3.19
C HIS A 482 -5.56 -3.47 2.26
N CYS A 483 -5.34 -3.59 0.95
CA CYS A 483 -5.71 -2.55 -0.02
C CYS A 483 -6.92 -2.96 -0.85
N TYR A 484 -7.66 -1.99 -1.40
CA TYR A 484 -8.82 -2.30 -2.23
C TYR A 484 -9.12 -1.31 -3.35
N ALA A 485 -9.69 -1.83 -4.44
CA ALA A 485 -10.15 -1.03 -5.56
C ALA A 485 -11.65 -1.27 -5.83
N THR A 486 -12.42 -0.21 -6.03
CA THR A 486 -13.88 -0.31 -6.24
C THR A 486 -14.39 0.23 -7.57
N GLY A 487 -13.57 1.01 -8.28
CA GLY A 487 -13.88 1.46 -9.64
C GLY A 487 -13.82 0.31 -10.63
N ASN A 488 -14.63 0.39 -11.69
CA ASN A 488 -14.62 -0.58 -12.78
C ASN A 488 -13.30 -0.50 -13.52
N ILE A 489 -12.77 -1.65 -13.97
CA ILE A 489 -11.45 -1.73 -14.59
C ILE A 489 -11.60 -2.19 -16.04
N GLN A 490 -11.34 -1.28 -16.97
CA GLN A 490 -11.47 -1.49 -18.40
C GLN A 490 -10.12 -1.21 -19.07
N GLY A 491 -9.39 -2.27 -19.41
CA GLY A 491 -8.10 -2.15 -20.07
C GLY A 491 -7.44 -3.49 -20.40
N GLU A 492 -6.80 -3.57 -21.57
CA GLU A 492 -6.00 -4.73 -21.97
C GLU A 492 -4.82 -4.93 -21.00
N GLY A 493 -4.73 -6.13 -20.41
CA GLY A 493 -3.69 -6.49 -19.44
C GLY A 493 -3.79 -5.81 -18.07
N SER A 494 -4.88 -5.07 -17.79
CA SER A 494 -5.08 -4.41 -16.49
C SER A 494 -5.26 -5.41 -15.36
N GLY A 495 -4.89 -5.01 -14.14
CA GLY A 495 -5.16 -5.81 -12.95
C GLY A 495 -5.90 -5.05 -11.86
N GLY A 496 -6.65 -5.80 -11.06
CA GLY A 496 -7.45 -5.26 -9.97
C GLY A 496 -6.67 -4.41 -8.96
N ILE A 497 -5.50 -4.91 -8.56
CA ILE A 497 -4.61 -4.30 -7.58
C ILE A 497 -3.33 -3.83 -8.26
N CYS A 498 -2.65 -4.71 -8.99
CA CYS A 498 -1.43 -4.39 -9.74
C CYS A 498 -1.69 -4.44 -11.25
N GLY A 499 -1.14 -3.48 -12.00
CA GLY A 499 -1.21 -3.46 -13.45
C GLY A 499 -0.37 -4.56 -14.12
N LYS A 500 -0.12 -4.36 -15.41
CA LYS A 500 0.63 -5.27 -16.28
C LYS A 500 2.12 -5.38 -15.90
N ASN A 501 2.80 -6.48 -16.26
CA ASN A 501 4.26 -6.66 -16.20
C ASN A 501 4.85 -6.62 -14.78
N MET A 502 4.09 -7.08 -13.78
CA MET A 502 4.62 -7.20 -12.42
C MET A 502 5.77 -8.22 -12.38
N CYS A 503 6.93 -7.84 -11.83
CA CYS A 503 8.13 -8.67 -11.76
C CYS A 503 8.62 -9.23 -13.12
N ASP A 504 8.37 -8.52 -14.21
CA ASP A 504 8.79 -8.91 -15.57
C ASP A 504 10.09 -8.20 -16.01
N ASN A 505 10.63 -8.49 -17.19
CA ASN A 505 11.74 -7.79 -17.86
C ASN A 505 13.02 -7.67 -17.02
N LEU A 506 13.35 -8.71 -16.27
CA LEU A 506 14.51 -8.73 -15.37
C LEU A 506 15.80 -9.22 -16.05
N THR A 507 16.95 -8.85 -15.48
CA THR A 507 18.28 -9.34 -15.90
C THR A 507 18.74 -10.52 -15.04
N VAL A 508 19.76 -11.26 -15.48
CA VAL A 508 20.23 -12.51 -14.85
C VAL A 508 20.64 -12.38 -13.39
N ASN A 509 21.04 -11.18 -12.96
CA ASN A 509 21.46 -10.90 -11.60
C ASN A 509 20.36 -10.20 -10.78
N SER A 510 19.18 -9.97 -11.35
CA SER A 510 18.14 -9.20 -10.69
C SER A 510 17.42 -10.00 -9.59
N THR A 511 17.05 -9.35 -8.49
CA THR A 511 16.17 -9.94 -7.45
C THR A 511 14.86 -9.15 -7.39
N SER A 512 13.73 -9.80 -7.57
CA SER A 512 12.41 -9.17 -7.57
C SER A 512 11.43 -9.93 -6.67
N GLU A 513 10.86 -9.22 -5.68
CA GLU A 513 9.91 -9.76 -4.72
C GLU A 513 8.61 -8.96 -4.76
N CYS A 514 7.47 -9.64 -4.90
CA CYS A 514 6.15 -9.00 -4.82
C CYS A 514 5.22 -9.79 -3.93
N THR A 515 4.67 -9.14 -2.89
CA THR A 515 3.65 -9.72 -2.02
C THR A 515 2.36 -8.92 -2.11
N ILE A 516 1.27 -9.59 -2.48
CA ILE A 516 -0.09 -9.03 -2.46
C ILE A 516 -0.94 -9.89 -1.53
N GLU A 517 -1.37 -9.31 -0.41
CA GLU A 517 -2.19 -10.04 0.54
C GLU A 517 -3.30 -9.23 1.17
N TYR A 518 -4.38 -9.93 1.51
CA TYR A 518 -5.54 -9.33 2.17
C TYR A 518 -6.12 -8.15 1.37
N CYS A 519 -6.04 -8.19 0.05
CA CYS A 519 -6.54 -7.17 -0.85
C CYS A 519 -7.85 -7.61 -1.52
N TYR A 520 -8.68 -6.65 -1.94
CA TYR A 520 -9.90 -6.98 -2.67
C TYR A 520 -10.29 -5.99 -3.77
N THR A 521 -11.01 -6.48 -4.77
CA THR A 521 -11.60 -5.66 -5.84
C THR A 521 -13.10 -5.91 -5.99
N THR A 522 -13.85 -4.83 -6.24
CA THR A 522 -15.32 -4.85 -6.37
C THR A 522 -15.86 -4.19 -7.63
N GLY A 523 -15.00 -3.54 -8.41
CA GLY A 523 -15.36 -3.07 -9.73
C GLY A 523 -15.18 -4.20 -10.74
N SER A 524 -16.05 -4.26 -11.75
CA SER A 524 -15.92 -5.26 -12.80
C SER A 524 -14.61 -5.07 -13.56
N THR A 525 -13.77 -6.10 -13.65
CA THR A 525 -12.62 -6.18 -14.56
C THR A 525 -13.07 -6.67 -15.93
N SER A 526 -12.78 -5.92 -16.98
CA SER A 526 -13.10 -6.29 -18.36
C SER A 526 -12.01 -5.79 -19.30
N GLY A 527 -11.26 -6.70 -19.89
CA GLY A 527 -10.19 -6.42 -20.85
C GLY A 527 -9.56 -7.72 -21.34
N ALA A 528 -8.93 -7.71 -22.50
CA ALA A 528 -8.17 -8.89 -22.91
C ALA A 528 -7.02 -9.13 -21.93
N ASN A 529 -6.90 -10.35 -21.41
CA ASN A 529 -5.91 -10.74 -20.40
C ASN A 529 -5.90 -9.85 -19.14
N SER A 530 -7.04 -9.24 -18.77
CA SER A 530 -7.14 -8.62 -17.45
C SER A 530 -7.14 -9.67 -16.36
N GLY A 531 -6.60 -9.33 -15.19
CA GLY A 531 -6.68 -10.21 -14.02
C GLY A 531 -7.35 -9.54 -12.84
N GLY A 532 -8.05 -10.35 -12.04
CA GLY A 532 -8.83 -9.84 -10.92
C GLY A 532 -8.00 -9.19 -9.81
N ILE A 533 -6.72 -9.59 -9.67
CA ILE A 533 -5.75 -9.01 -8.73
C ILE A 533 -4.52 -8.48 -9.45
N CYS A 534 -3.86 -9.30 -10.28
CA CYS A 534 -2.67 -8.90 -11.04
C CYS A 534 -2.98 -8.87 -12.55
N GLY A 535 -2.39 -7.92 -13.27
CA GLY A 535 -2.53 -7.81 -14.71
C GLY A 535 -1.86 -8.93 -15.51
N SER A 536 -1.73 -8.72 -16.81
CA SER A 536 -1.04 -9.65 -17.71
C SER A 536 0.49 -9.61 -17.53
N ASP A 537 1.14 -10.65 -18.03
CA ASP A 537 2.59 -10.79 -18.14
C ASP A 537 3.29 -10.68 -16.77
N THR A 538 2.71 -11.35 -15.78
CA THR A 538 3.26 -11.41 -14.42
C THR A 538 4.43 -12.39 -14.36
N GLY A 539 5.57 -11.94 -13.84
CA GLY A 539 6.80 -12.72 -13.65
C GLY A 539 7.75 -12.69 -14.83
N SER A 540 8.93 -13.27 -14.65
CA SER A 540 9.99 -13.39 -15.66
C SER A 540 10.69 -14.76 -15.53
N THR A 541 11.35 -15.24 -16.58
CA THR A 541 12.17 -16.47 -16.55
C THR A 541 13.63 -16.22 -16.18
N ILE A 542 13.98 -14.96 -15.96
CA ILE A 542 15.33 -14.47 -15.71
C ILE A 542 15.31 -13.70 -14.38
N GLY A 543 16.36 -13.87 -13.57
CA GLY A 543 16.48 -13.27 -12.23
C GLY A 543 16.01 -14.21 -11.11
N ASN A 544 16.16 -13.76 -9.86
CA ASN A 544 15.62 -14.39 -8.66
C ASN A 544 14.27 -13.76 -8.34
N ILE A 545 13.18 -14.48 -8.57
CA ILE A 545 11.82 -13.95 -8.44
C ILE A 545 11.05 -14.69 -7.35
N ASP A 546 10.35 -13.93 -6.51
CA ASP A 546 9.35 -14.45 -5.57
C ASP A 546 8.07 -13.60 -5.64
N ILE A 547 7.02 -14.15 -6.23
CA ILE A 547 5.71 -13.51 -6.30
C ILE A 547 4.75 -14.29 -5.41
N THR A 548 4.26 -13.65 -4.36
CA THR A 548 3.27 -14.23 -3.44
C THR A 548 1.95 -13.45 -3.53
N VAL A 549 0.89 -14.10 -4.00
CA VAL A 549 -0.46 -13.55 -4.03
C VAL A 549 -1.34 -14.43 -3.16
N ARG A 550 -1.83 -13.91 -2.03
CA ARG A 550 -2.59 -14.73 -1.07
C ARG A 550 -3.71 -14.01 -0.33
N TYR A 551 -4.76 -14.76 0.02
CA TYR A 551 -5.87 -14.23 0.82
C TYR A 551 -6.59 -13.02 0.18
N ASN A 552 -6.66 -12.98 -1.17
CA ASN A 552 -7.28 -11.88 -1.90
C ASN A 552 -8.65 -12.26 -2.49
N PHE A 553 -9.47 -11.24 -2.78
CA PHE A 553 -10.83 -11.39 -3.31
C PHE A 553 -11.05 -10.51 -4.53
N CYS A 554 -11.65 -11.03 -5.59
CA CYS A 554 -11.98 -10.20 -6.76
C CYS A 554 -13.31 -10.58 -7.41
N GLU A 555 -14.06 -9.56 -7.83
CA GLU A 555 -15.24 -9.69 -8.68
C GLU A 555 -14.82 -9.60 -10.16
N SER A 556 -14.16 -10.67 -10.65
CA SER A 556 -13.64 -10.78 -12.01
C SER A 556 -14.27 -11.96 -12.74
N ILE A 557 -14.51 -11.81 -14.04
CA ILE A 557 -14.80 -12.95 -14.94
C ILE A 557 -13.52 -13.67 -15.40
N ASP A 558 -12.38 -13.00 -15.26
CA ASP A 558 -11.05 -13.49 -15.59
C ASP A 558 -10.31 -14.04 -14.36
N ASP A 559 -9.20 -14.75 -14.59
CA ASP A 559 -8.35 -15.35 -13.56
C ASP A 559 -7.80 -14.34 -12.54
N ILE A 560 -7.30 -14.83 -11.39
CA ILE A 560 -6.65 -14.00 -10.35
C ILE A 560 -5.49 -13.18 -10.94
N ILE A 561 -4.75 -13.79 -11.87
CA ILE A 561 -3.67 -13.18 -12.64
C ILE A 561 -4.06 -13.28 -14.11
N GLY A 562 -3.97 -12.16 -14.86
CA GLY A 562 -4.41 -12.11 -16.25
C GLY A 562 -3.60 -13.02 -17.18
N SER A 563 -2.28 -13.03 -17.01
CA SER A 563 -1.38 -14.05 -17.57
C SER A 563 -0.07 -14.08 -16.79
N ILE A 564 0.57 -15.25 -16.77
CA ILE A 564 1.92 -15.44 -16.24
C ILE A 564 2.85 -15.53 -17.44
N THR A 565 4.01 -14.89 -17.37
CA THR A 565 5.05 -14.98 -18.41
C THR A 565 5.47 -16.43 -18.61
N ASP A 566 5.54 -16.89 -19.87
CA ASP A 566 5.85 -18.28 -20.21
C ASP A 566 7.12 -18.78 -19.50
N GLY A 567 6.97 -19.80 -18.63
CA GLY A 567 8.08 -20.39 -17.86
C GLY A 567 8.32 -19.76 -16.49
N ALA A 568 7.54 -18.76 -16.08
CA ALA A 568 7.66 -18.10 -14.77
C ALA A 568 6.74 -18.72 -13.69
N GLU A 569 6.02 -19.81 -13.97
CA GLU A 569 4.98 -20.36 -13.11
C GLU A 569 5.53 -20.85 -11.76
N ASP A 570 6.77 -21.36 -11.73
CA ASP A 570 7.43 -21.85 -10.52
C ASP A 570 7.81 -20.72 -9.54
N TYR A 571 7.77 -19.46 -9.98
CA TYR A 571 8.07 -18.28 -9.14
C TYR A 571 6.81 -17.60 -8.59
N VAL A 572 5.62 -18.10 -8.95
CA VAL A 572 4.33 -17.53 -8.54
C VAL A 572 3.64 -18.45 -7.53
N THR A 573 3.50 -17.97 -6.30
CA THR A 573 2.79 -18.65 -5.22
C THR A 573 1.38 -18.06 -5.05
N LEU A 574 0.37 -18.87 -5.34
CA LEU A 574 -1.05 -18.55 -5.10
C LEU A 574 -1.58 -19.33 -3.90
N VAL A 575 -2.10 -18.63 -2.88
CA VAL A 575 -2.66 -19.27 -1.67
C VAL A 575 -3.98 -18.63 -1.28
N ASP A 576 -5.06 -19.41 -1.22
CA ASP A 576 -6.36 -18.98 -0.68
C ASP A 576 -6.90 -17.66 -1.31
N ASN A 577 -6.75 -17.49 -2.63
CA ASN A 577 -7.39 -16.41 -3.38
C ASN A 577 -8.77 -16.85 -3.88
N HIS A 578 -9.73 -15.94 -3.91
CA HIS A 578 -11.12 -16.25 -4.22
C HIS A 578 -11.72 -15.31 -5.26
N LEU A 579 -12.21 -15.89 -6.35
CA LEU A 579 -13.19 -15.24 -7.22
C LEU A 579 -14.54 -15.25 -6.51
N VAL A 580 -15.14 -14.07 -6.40
CA VAL A 580 -16.34 -13.84 -5.59
C VAL A 580 -17.38 -13.06 -6.39
N SER A 581 -18.64 -13.40 -6.16
CA SER A 581 -19.76 -12.56 -6.61
C SER A 581 -20.24 -11.72 -5.43
N ILE A 582 -20.42 -10.40 -5.65
CA ILE A 582 -20.93 -9.52 -4.61
C ILE A 582 -22.43 -9.76 -4.46
N ILE A 583 -22.86 -10.15 -3.25
CA ILE A 583 -24.28 -10.43 -2.96
C ILE A 583 -24.99 -9.17 -2.48
N ASN A 584 -24.27 -8.25 -1.82
CA ASN A 584 -24.81 -7.02 -1.29
C ASN A 584 -23.76 -5.91 -1.23
N LYS A 585 -24.14 -4.70 -1.68
CA LYS A 585 -23.31 -3.49 -1.69
C LYS A 585 -23.99 -2.45 -0.81
N SER A 586 -23.41 -2.16 0.35
CA SER A 586 -23.79 -1.01 1.18
C SER A 586 -22.64 0.00 1.24
N ASN A 587 -22.89 1.22 1.71
CA ASN A 587 -21.92 2.32 1.60
C ASN A 587 -20.58 2.05 2.34
N ASP A 588 -20.55 1.15 3.33
CA ASP A 588 -19.36 0.89 4.17
C ASP A 588 -19.11 -0.61 4.45
N GLU A 589 -19.86 -1.53 3.83
CA GLU A 589 -19.69 -2.98 4.00
C GLU A 589 -19.96 -3.72 2.69
N PHE A 590 -19.09 -4.70 2.41
CA PHE A 590 -19.23 -5.63 1.27
C PHE A 590 -19.44 -7.05 1.77
N ASP A 591 -20.46 -7.70 1.23
CA ASP A 591 -20.76 -9.11 1.48
C ASP A 591 -20.41 -9.94 0.25
N PHE A 592 -19.42 -10.83 0.39
CA PHE A 592 -18.92 -11.67 -0.69
C PHE A 592 -19.42 -13.12 -0.56
N LEU A 593 -19.90 -13.70 -1.67
CA LEU A 593 -20.08 -15.15 -1.78
C LEU A 593 -18.77 -15.77 -2.26
N THR A 594 -18.10 -16.52 -1.38
CA THR A 594 -16.90 -17.28 -1.72
C THR A 594 -17.24 -18.75 -1.99
N TYR A 595 -16.32 -19.45 -2.67
CA TYR A 595 -16.36 -20.91 -2.81
C TYR A 595 -16.42 -21.67 -1.45
N ASN A 596 -16.06 -21.02 -0.35
CA ASN A 596 -16.01 -21.61 1.00
C ASN A 596 -16.97 -20.96 2.02
N GLY A 597 -17.95 -20.14 1.57
CA GLY A 597 -18.96 -19.50 2.44
C GLY A 597 -19.03 -17.98 2.31
N TYR A 598 -19.62 -17.33 3.33
CA TYR A 598 -19.92 -15.90 3.37
C TYR A 598 -18.80 -15.11 4.07
N LEU A 599 -18.31 -14.03 3.45
CA LEU A 599 -17.32 -13.12 4.03
C LEU A 599 -17.86 -11.68 4.06
N ASN A 600 -17.83 -11.05 5.23
CA ASN A 600 -18.17 -9.64 5.42
C ASN A 600 -16.86 -8.84 5.60
N ILE A 601 -16.68 -7.81 4.78
CA ILE A 601 -15.53 -6.89 4.82
C ILE A 601 -16.04 -5.52 5.26
N GLY A 602 -15.51 -5.02 6.38
CA GLY A 602 -15.82 -3.67 6.87
C GLY A 602 -15.06 -2.60 6.08
N GLY A 603 -15.60 -1.38 6.05
CA GLY A 603 -15.12 -0.24 5.23
C GLY A 603 -13.66 0.19 5.43
N ASP A 604 -13.04 -0.21 6.55
CA ASP A 604 -11.65 0.10 6.88
C ASP A 604 -10.63 -0.94 6.34
N GLY A 605 -11.08 -1.96 5.60
CA GLY A 605 -10.25 -3.08 5.14
C GLY A 605 -9.95 -4.13 6.23
N GLU A 606 -10.67 -4.09 7.35
CA GLU A 606 -10.62 -5.14 8.37
C GLU A 606 -11.49 -6.35 7.98
N PHE A 607 -10.87 -7.53 7.96
CA PHE A 607 -11.54 -8.81 7.72
C PHE A 607 -12.27 -9.27 8.99
N TYR A 608 -13.60 -9.16 9.01
CA TYR A 608 -14.42 -9.69 10.11
C TYR A 608 -14.79 -11.16 9.84
N TYR A 609 -13.97 -12.08 10.34
CA TYR A 609 -14.39 -13.48 10.46
C TYR A 609 -15.41 -13.62 11.59
N ASP A 610 -16.55 -14.24 11.30
CA ASP A 610 -17.56 -14.58 12.31
C ASP A 610 -16.91 -15.36 13.48
N THR A 611 -16.87 -14.69 14.63
CA THR A 611 -16.15 -15.09 15.85
C THR A 611 -16.81 -16.25 16.62
N ARG A 612 -17.80 -16.95 16.04
CA ARG A 612 -18.38 -18.17 16.64
C ARG A 612 -17.41 -19.37 16.66
N TYR A 613 -16.24 -19.28 16.02
CA TYR A 613 -15.19 -20.29 16.06
C TYR A 613 -13.83 -19.70 16.48
N PRO A 614 -13.41 -19.81 17.75
CA PRO A 614 -12.14 -19.27 18.21
C PRO A 614 -11.01 -20.27 17.97
N TYR A 615 -10.23 -20.04 16.91
CA TYR A 615 -8.77 -20.21 16.72
C TYR A 615 -8.38 -20.73 15.32
N PRO A 616 -7.29 -20.21 14.73
CA PRO A 616 -6.87 -20.41 13.34
C PRO A 616 -5.91 -21.60 13.21
N GLN A 617 -6.28 -22.60 12.43
CA GLN A 617 -5.39 -23.59 11.81
C GLN A 617 -6.10 -24.18 10.59
N LEU A 618 -5.53 -23.99 9.40
CA LEU A 618 -5.79 -24.88 8.26
C LEU A 618 -5.59 -26.35 8.69
N ILE A 619 -6.54 -27.22 8.38
CA ILE A 619 -6.25 -28.64 8.11
C ILE A 619 -7.00 -29.00 6.83
N TRP A 620 -6.36 -28.75 5.68
CA TRP A 620 -6.52 -29.65 4.54
C TRP A 620 -5.56 -30.83 4.77
N GLN A 621 -6.11 -32.02 4.91
CA GLN A 621 -5.35 -33.26 4.69
C GLN A 621 -6.20 -34.18 3.82
N LEU A 622 -6.09 -34.03 2.51
CA LEU A 622 -6.23 -35.14 1.56
C LEU A 622 -5.14 -34.96 0.50
N ASN A 623 -4.23 -35.93 0.45
CA ASN A 623 -3.06 -35.96 -0.41
C ASN A 623 -3.40 -35.76 -1.90
N PRO A 624 -2.49 -35.14 -2.69
CA PRO A 624 -2.60 -35.13 -4.13
C PRO A 624 -2.42 -36.55 -4.66
N ILE A 625 -3.43 -37.07 -5.36
CA ILE A 625 -3.18 -38.11 -6.36
C ILE A 625 -2.91 -37.34 -7.65
N ASN A 626 -1.67 -37.43 -8.13
CA ASN A 626 -1.27 -37.05 -9.47
C ASN A 626 -2.35 -37.42 -10.50
N SER A 627 -2.85 -36.44 -11.25
CA SER A 627 -3.20 -36.66 -12.65
C SER A 627 -3.41 -35.33 -13.35
N GLN A 628 -2.68 -35.16 -14.45
CA GLN A 628 -3.04 -34.24 -15.51
C GLN A 628 -4.50 -34.43 -15.97
N THR A 629 -5.13 -33.29 -16.32
CA THR A 629 -6.31 -33.10 -17.18
C THR A 629 -7.67 -33.73 -16.79
N SER A 630 -8.72 -32.94 -17.05
CA SER A 630 -10.14 -33.29 -17.16
C SER A 630 -10.81 -33.87 -15.91
N ASN A 631 -11.62 -33.09 -15.19
CA ASN A 631 -12.82 -33.57 -14.50
C ASN A 631 -13.63 -32.40 -13.89
N ASN A 632 -14.73 -32.06 -14.55
CA ASN A 632 -15.77 -31.10 -14.16
C ASN A 632 -16.29 -31.34 -12.73
N LYS A 633 -15.76 -30.61 -11.73
CA LYS A 633 -16.15 -30.76 -10.31
C LYS A 633 -16.10 -29.42 -9.57
N ILE A 634 -17.21 -29.04 -8.95
CA ILE A 634 -17.28 -27.98 -7.92
C ILE A 634 -17.49 -28.64 -6.56
N THR A 635 -16.68 -28.28 -5.57
CA THR A 635 -16.48 -29.11 -4.36
C THR A 635 -17.28 -28.65 -3.15
N THR A 636 -17.75 -27.40 -3.03
CA THR A 636 -18.82 -27.02 -2.09
C THR A 636 -19.44 -25.66 -2.47
N ILE A 637 -20.76 -25.48 -2.34
CA ILE A 637 -21.43 -24.17 -2.41
C ILE A 637 -22.38 -24.01 -1.21
N ASP A 638 -22.34 -22.86 -0.53
CA ASP A 638 -23.24 -22.52 0.58
C ASP A 638 -24.08 -21.27 0.23
N PHE A 639 -25.39 -21.30 0.49
CA PHE A 639 -26.30 -20.17 0.21
C PHE A 639 -27.06 -19.77 1.47
N ASP A 640 -26.96 -18.51 1.89
CA ASP A 640 -27.91 -17.91 2.83
C ASP A 640 -28.84 -16.95 2.08
N VAL A 641 -30.13 -17.30 2.00
CA VAL A 641 -31.17 -16.48 1.37
C VAL A 641 -31.74 -15.51 2.40
N ILE A 642 -31.33 -14.24 2.35
CA ILE A 642 -31.95 -13.17 3.14
C ILE A 642 -33.06 -12.50 2.30
N ASN A 643 -34.31 -12.82 2.65
CA ASN A 643 -35.54 -12.07 2.38
C ASN A 643 -35.67 -11.37 1.00
N SER A 644 -35.72 -12.15 -0.09
CA SER A 644 -36.55 -11.78 -1.22
C SER A 644 -38.01 -12.08 -0.86
N GLY A 645 -38.95 -11.20 -1.19
CA GLY A 645 -40.37 -11.31 -0.84
C GLY A 645 -41.14 -12.49 -1.46
N GLU A 646 -40.47 -13.57 -1.85
CA GLU A 646 -41.04 -14.82 -2.35
C GLU A 646 -41.00 -15.92 -1.27
N SER A 647 -41.85 -16.96 -1.38
CA SER A 647 -41.79 -18.08 -0.44
C SER A 647 -40.44 -18.79 -0.52
N LYS A 648 -39.78 -18.97 0.64
CA LYS A 648 -38.41 -19.50 0.80
C LYS A 648 -38.07 -20.77 0.01
N THR A 649 -39.06 -21.60 -0.32
CA THR A 649 -38.91 -22.83 -1.11
C THR A 649 -38.76 -22.59 -2.61
N SER A 650 -39.40 -21.56 -3.18
CA SER A 650 -39.39 -21.26 -4.62
C SER A 650 -38.07 -20.60 -5.05
N ALA A 651 -37.55 -19.69 -4.23
CA ALA A 651 -36.27 -19.01 -4.46
C ALA A 651 -35.06 -19.97 -4.43
N ARG A 652 -35.14 -21.05 -3.64
CA ARG A 652 -34.06 -22.04 -3.46
C ARG A 652 -33.94 -23.01 -4.63
N HIS A 653 -35.06 -23.44 -5.23
CA HIS A 653 -35.04 -24.27 -6.44
C HIS A 653 -34.51 -23.49 -7.65
N SER A 654 -34.90 -22.21 -7.80
CA SER A 654 -34.39 -21.36 -8.89
C SER A 654 -32.86 -21.22 -8.90
N ILE A 655 -32.20 -21.26 -7.74
CA ILE A 655 -30.73 -21.13 -7.65
C ILE A 655 -30.03 -22.42 -8.09
N VAL A 656 -30.56 -23.59 -7.69
CA VAL A 656 -30.01 -24.90 -8.07
C VAL A 656 -30.15 -25.15 -9.56
N ASP A 657 -31.31 -24.82 -10.14
CA ASP A 657 -31.55 -24.99 -11.57
C ASP A 657 -30.72 -24.01 -12.40
N LYS A 658 -30.57 -22.74 -11.95
CA LYS A 658 -29.69 -21.75 -12.58
C LYS A 658 -28.21 -22.16 -12.54
N LEU A 659 -27.75 -22.84 -11.51
CA LEU A 659 -26.37 -23.35 -11.45
C LEU A 659 -26.09 -24.41 -12.51
N PHE A 660 -27.02 -25.34 -12.75
CA PHE A 660 -26.89 -26.33 -13.83
C PHE A 660 -27.14 -25.73 -15.23
N GLU A 661 -27.87 -24.62 -15.32
CA GLU A 661 -28.05 -23.84 -16.56
C GLU A 661 -26.80 -23.02 -16.91
N TYR A 662 -26.11 -22.48 -15.90
CA TYR A 662 -24.89 -21.67 -16.07
C TYR A 662 -23.62 -22.51 -16.29
N TYR A 663 -23.58 -23.72 -15.72
CA TYR A 663 -22.46 -24.66 -15.87
C TYR A 663 -22.94 -25.94 -16.57
N GLU A 664 -23.08 -25.88 -17.90
CA GLU A 664 -23.67 -26.96 -18.71
C GLU A 664 -22.94 -28.31 -18.60
N ASP A 665 -21.67 -28.32 -18.19
CA ASP A 665 -20.80 -29.49 -18.16
C ASP A 665 -20.68 -30.19 -16.78
N ILE A 666 -21.48 -29.79 -15.78
CA ILE A 666 -21.42 -30.35 -14.41
C ILE A 666 -22.47 -31.44 -14.19
N ASP A 667 -22.02 -32.64 -13.79
CA ASP A 667 -22.88 -33.80 -13.48
C ASP A 667 -23.41 -33.80 -12.04
N TYR A 668 -22.70 -33.16 -11.10
CA TYR A 668 -23.10 -33.03 -9.70
C TYR A 668 -22.29 -31.94 -8.97
N PHE A 669 -22.81 -31.42 -7.85
CA PHE A 669 -22.08 -30.55 -6.93
C PHE A 669 -22.37 -30.93 -5.47
N TYR A 670 -21.55 -30.46 -4.53
CA TYR A 670 -21.77 -30.63 -3.10
C TYR A 670 -22.26 -29.33 -2.47
N CYS A 671 -23.23 -29.38 -1.57
CA CYS A 671 -23.70 -28.20 -0.83
C CYS A 671 -24.04 -28.54 0.61
N ASN A 672 -24.10 -27.51 1.44
CA ASN A 672 -24.52 -27.66 2.82
C ASN A 672 -26.03 -27.92 2.89
N LYS A 673 -26.46 -28.83 3.77
CA LYS A 673 -27.87 -29.22 3.88
C LYS A 673 -28.80 -28.05 4.24
N SER A 674 -28.29 -27.04 4.96
CA SER A 674 -29.02 -25.83 5.36
C SER A 674 -29.47 -25.00 4.16
N SER A 675 -28.64 -24.98 3.12
CA SER A 675 -28.86 -24.27 1.86
C SER A 675 -30.01 -24.89 1.05
N LEU A 676 -30.31 -26.18 1.27
CA LEU A 676 -31.49 -26.89 0.74
C LEU A 676 -32.69 -26.89 1.70
N GLY A 677 -32.57 -26.28 2.88
CA GLY A 677 -33.63 -26.28 3.91
C GLY A 677 -33.80 -27.59 4.68
N LEU A 678 -32.79 -28.46 4.68
CA LEU A 678 -32.81 -29.78 5.31
C LEU A 678 -32.18 -29.73 6.71
N THR A 679 -32.71 -30.50 7.68
CA THR A 679 -32.26 -30.48 9.10
C THR A 679 -31.83 -31.86 9.62
N GLY A 680 -30.72 -31.94 10.39
CA GLY A 680 -30.18 -33.19 11.02
C GLY A 680 -29.12 -33.93 10.16
N GLY A 681 -28.20 -34.71 10.76
CA GLY A 681 -27.18 -35.53 10.05
C GLY A 681 -25.98 -34.80 9.41
N ALA A 682 -25.16 -35.50 8.61
CA ALA A 682 -23.92 -34.99 7.99
C ALA A 682 -24.09 -33.63 7.26
N ASN A 683 -23.05 -32.79 7.26
CA ASN A 683 -23.12 -31.38 6.85
C ASN A 683 -23.05 -31.14 5.33
N ILE A 684 -22.83 -32.17 4.50
CA ILE A 684 -22.61 -32.01 3.06
C ILE A 684 -23.51 -33.00 2.30
N VAL A 685 -24.25 -32.51 1.31
CA VAL A 685 -25.16 -33.25 0.44
C VAL A 685 -24.61 -33.21 -0.99
N LYS A 686 -24.58 -34.35 -1.68
CA LYS A 686 -24.21 -34.41 -3.09
C LYS A 686 -25.47 -34.31 -3.95
N VAL A 687 -25.57 -33.26 -4.74
CA VAL A 687 -26.70 -32.98 -5.63
C VAL A 687 -26.31 -33.33 -7.04
N HIS A 688 -27.07 -34.25 -7.66
CA HIS A 688 -26.81 -34.79 -8.98
C HIS A 688 -27.76 -34.20 -10.03
N ARG A 689 -27.25 -33.99 -11.24
CA ARG A 689 -28.04 -33.70 -12.43
C ARG A 689 -28.64 -35.00 -12.96
N LYS A 690 -29.93 -34.99 -13.28
CA LYS A 690 -30.62 -36.14 -13.89
C LYS A 690 -30.70 -35.95 -15.40
N ASN A 691 -30.62 -37.05 -16.14
CA ASN A 691 -30.71 -37.07 -17.62
C ASN A 691 -32.06 -36.62 -18.20
N THR A 692 -32.99 -36.10 -17.39
CA THR A 692 -34.30 -35.58 -17.80
C THR A 692 -34.42 -34.05 -17.69
N GLY A 693 -33.40 -33.36 -17.15
CA GLY A 693 -33.47 -31.93 -16.81
C GLY A 693 -33.72 -31.66 -15.33
N ASP A 694 -34.03 -32.69 -14.53
CA ASP A 694 -34.34 -32.58 -13.10
C ASP A 694 -33.09 -32.76 -12.20
N SER A 695 -33.21 -32.38 -10.92
CA SER A 695 -32.18 -32.61 -9.89
C SER A 695 -32.60 -33.63 -8.82
N TYR A 696 -31.64 -34.36 -8.23
CA TYR A 696 -31.87 -35.22 -7.06
C TYR A 696 -30.69 -35.17 -6.07
N ALA A 697 -30.91 -35.57 -4.81
CA ALA A 697 -29.91 -35.50 -3.75
C ALA A 697 -29.57 -36.87 -3.15
N GLU A 698 -28.27 -37.19 -3.04
CA GLU A 698 -27.76 -38.38 -2.37
C GLU A 698 -27.08 -38.02 -1.04
N TYR A 699 -27.42 -38.74 0.04
CA TYR A 699 -26.76 -38.59 1.33
C TYR A 699 -25.54 -39.52 1.39
N ILE A 700 -24.35 -38.93 1.42
CA ILE A 700 -23.09 -39.67 1.56
C ILE A 700 -22.62 -39.59 3.00
N ASN A 701 -22.69 -40.71 3.73
CA ASN A 701 -22.14 -40.80 5.07
C ASN A 701 -20.66 -41.25 5.02
N VAL A 702 -19.74 -40.30 5.13
CA VAL A 702 -18.27 -40.50 4.95
C VAL A 702 -17.66 -41.46 5.98
N VAL A 703 -18.38 -41.81 7.05
CA VAL A 703 -17.83 -42.63 8.14
C VAL A 703 -18.30 -44.10 8.10
N ALA A 704 -19.30 -44.45 7.28
CA ALA A 704 -19.91 -45.79 7.33
C ALA A 704 -20.05 -46.54 5.99
N ASN A 705 -19.76 -45.92 4.83
CA ASN A 705 -19.86 -46.58 3.51
C ASN A 705 -21.26 -47.15 3.19
N GLU A 706 -22.34 -46.49 3.61
CA GLU A 706 -23.72 -46.83 3.22
C GLU A 706 -24.49 -45.59 2.76
N SER A 707 -25.17 -45.69 1.61
CA SER A 707 -25.92 -44.60 0.96
C SER A 707 -27.42 -44.65 1.30
N ILE A 708 -28.01 -43.49 1.59
CA ILE A 708 -29.48 -43.29 1.62
C ILE A 708 -29.85 -42.44 0.42
N TYR A 709 -30.74 -42.94 -0.43
CA TYR A 709 -31.21 -42.23 -1.62
C TYR A 709 -32.52 -41.51 -1.32
N VAL A 710 -32.59 -40.22 -1.66
CA VAL A 710 -33.83 -39.43 -1.55
C VAL A 710 -34.17 -38.89 -2.93
N SER A 711 -35.32 -39.30 -3.45
CA SER A 711 -35.84 -38.77 -4.72
C SER A 711 -37.13 -38.00 -4.48
N ILE A 712 -37.21 -36.80 -5.06
CA ILE A 712 -38.37 -35.91 -5.04
C ILE A 712 -38.83 -35.81 -6.50
N SER A 713 -40.11 -36.06 -6.81
CA SER A 713 -40.61 -36.05 -8.19
C SER A 713 -41.21 -34.69 -8.56
N GLU A 714 -41.10 -34.28 -9.83
CA GLU A 714 -41.56 -32.98 -10.38
C GLU A 714 -43.03 -32.63 -10.08
N ASN A 715 -43.90 -33.60 -9.80
CA ASN A 715 -45.30 -33.32 -9.46
C ASN A 715 -45.48 -33.04 -7.96
N GLU A 716 -44.76 -32.04 -7.44
CA GLU A 716 -44.84 -31.25 -6.17
C GLU A 716 -45.34 -31.89 -4.84
N ASN A 717 -45.76 -33.15 -4.78
CA ASN A 717 -46.48 -33.71 -3.63
C ASN A 717 -45.92 -35.07 -3.16
N HIS A 718 -44.80 -35.58 -3.69
CA HIS A 718 -44.26 -36.90 -3.29
C HIS A 718 -42.74 -36.90 -3.07
N ALA A 719 -42.28 -37.63 -2.04
CA ALA A 719 -40.87 -37.98 -1.81
C ALA A 719 -40.70 -39.47 -1.52
N THR A 720 -39.58 -40.05 -1.97
CA THR A 720 -39.21 -41.45 -1.74
C THR A 720 -37.89 -41.53 -1.00
N PHE A 721 -37.87 -42.30 0.09
CA PHE A 721 -36.67 -42.60 0.87
C PHE A 721 -36.30 -44.07 0.68
N SER A 722 -35.06 -44.32 0.28
CA SER A 722 -34.57 -45.68 -0.01
C SER A 722 -33.31 -46.01 0.78
N TYR A 723 -33.31 -47.18 1.44
CA TYR A 723 -32.15 -47.78 2.10
C TYR A 723 -32.16 -49.30 1.85
N GLY A 724 -31.20 -49.79 1.07
CA GLY A 724 -31.23 -51.17 0.55
C GLY A 724 -32.46 -51.41 -0.34
N GLU A 725 -33.16 -52.54 -0.15
CA GLU A 725 -34.42 -52.85 -0.86
C GLU A 725 -35.67 -52.17 -0.26
N LEU A 726 -35.52 -51.46 0.86
CA LEU A 726 -36.64 -50.82 1.56
C LEU A 726 -36.91 -49.43 0.96
N ASN A 727 -38.14 -49.20 0.50
CA ASN A 727 -38.61 -47.92 -0.04
C ASN A 727 -39.78 -47.40 0.79
N VAL A 728 -39.69 -46.14 1.23
CA VAL A 728 -40.76 -45.45 1.96
C VAL A 728 -41.23 -44.26 1.13
N TYR A 729 -42.51 -44.30 0.73
CA TYR A 729 -43.14 -43.27 -0.09
C TYR A 729 -43.99 -42.34 0.78
N VAL A 730 -43.73 -41.04 0.68
CA VAL A 730 -44.40 -39.99 1.46
C VAL A 730 -45.09 -39.01 0.52
N GLU A 731 -46.38 -38.76 0.75
CA GLU A 731 -47.18 -37.75 0.05
C GLU A 731 -47.42 -36.53 0.94
N PHE A 732 -47.13 -35.35 0.41
CA PHE A 732 -47.39 -34.05 1.03
C PHE A 732 -48.74 -33.51 0.54
N LEU A 733 -49.61 -33.14 1.48
CA LEU A 733 -50.92 -32.57 1.23
C LEU A 733 -50.82 -31.04 1.20
N GLN A 734 -51.69 -30.39 0.43
CA GLN A 734 -51.74 -28.91 0.30
C GLN A 734 -51.94 -28.15 1.63
N THR A 735 -52.32 -28.84 2.70
CA THR A 735 -52.46 -28.27 4.05
C THR A 735 -51.15 -28.25 4.85
N GLY A 736 -50.03 -28.72 4.28
CA GLY A 736 -48.75 -28.91 4.98
C GLY A 736 -48.67 -30.18 5.84
N ALA A 737 -49.70 -31.05 5.81
CA ALA A 737 -49.68 -32.37 6.42
C ALA A 737 -49.13 -33.41 5.42
N TYR A 738 -48.65 -34.57 5.90
CA TYR A 738 -48.18 -35.64 5.02
C TYR A 738 -48.80 -36.99 5.39
N ARG A 739 -48.83 -37.93 4.43
CA ARG A 739 -49.18 -39.34 4.67
C ARG A 739 -48.16 -40.28 4.03
N VAL A 740 -47.86 -41.38 4.70
CA VAL A 740 -47.06 -42.47 4.11
C VAL A 740 -47.98 -43.29 3.21
N VAL A 741 -47.64 -43.40 1.93
CA VAL A 741 -48.50 -44.03 0.92
C VAL A 741 -48.16 -45.51 0.75
N HIS A 742 -46.89 -45.88 0.93
CA HIS A 742 -46.45 -47.28 0.85
C HIS A 742 -45.11 -47.50 1.57
N SER A 743 -45.04 -48.53 2.41
CA SER A 743 -43.80 -49.25 2.77
C SER A 743 -44.11 -50.73 2.66
N SER A 744 -43.20 -51.52 2.08
CA SER A 744 -43.48 -52.90 1.68
C SER A 744 -43.92 -53.83 2.82
N GLU A 745 -43.72 -53.49 4.09
CA GLU A 745 -44.28 -54.23 5.21
C GLU A 745 -44.63 -53.26 6.36
N PHE A 746 -45.88 -53.33 6.87
CA PHE A 746 -46.44 -52.66 8.07
C PHE A 746 -47.07 -51.24 7.95
N ASN A 747 -48.20 -51.06 8.65
CA ASN A 747 -48.90 -49.78 8.87
C ASN A 747 -48.50 -49.19 10.23
N TYR A 748 -47.87 -48.01 10.25
CA TYR A 748 -47.44 -47.32 11.49
C TYR A 748 -48.35 -46.13 11.83
N ARG A 749 -48.52 -45.85 13.12
CA ARG A 749 -49.31 -44.74 13.68
C ARG A 749 -48.41 -43.62 14.19
N ASP A 750 -49.00 -42.43 14.32
CA ASP A 750 -48.38 -41.26 14.96
C ASP A 750 -48.01 -41.61 16.42
N GLY A 751 -46.72 -41.55 16.72
CA GLY A 751 -46.07 -41.94 17.97
C GLY A 751 -45.20 -43.21 17.92
N ASP A 752 -45.25 -43.99 16.84
CA ASP A 752 -44.53 -45.27 16.74
C ASP A 752 -43.01 -45.09 16.59
N LYS A 753 -42.24 -46.01 17.20
CA LYS A 753 -40.78 -46.06 17.08
C LYS A 753 -40.29 -47.41 16.55
N VAL A 754 -39.40 -47.39 15.56
CA VAL A 754 -38.83 -48.58 14.93
C VAL A 754 -37.31 -48.52 14.98
N THR A 755 -36.67 -49.50 15.64
CA THR A 755 -35.21 -49.59 15.74
C THR A 755 -34.66 -50.73 14.88
N ILE A 756 -33.73 -50.44 13.97
CA ILE A 756 -33.05 -51.43 13.11
C ILE A 756 -31.55 -51.14 13.15
N ASN A 757 -30.74 -52.12 13.56
CA ASN A 757 -29.27 -52.04 13.63
C ASN A 757 -28.71 -50.77 14.30
N GLY A 758 -29.35 -50.32 15.39
CA GLY A 758 -28.93 -49.14 16.15
C GLY A 758 -29.52 -47.83 15.66
N LEU A 759 -30.22 -47.81 14.53
CA LEU A 759 -30.95 -46.65 14.03
C LEU A 759 -32.41 -46.69 14.50
N THR A 760 -32.95 -45.61 15.09
CA THR A 760 -34.36 -45.57 15.55
C THR A 760 -35.16 -44.48 14.83
N LEU A 761 -36.18 -44.88 14.07
CA LEU A 761 -37.14 -43.98 13.43
C LEU A 761 -38.31 -43.74 14.39
N SER A 762 -38.69 -42.49 14.63
CA SER A 762 -39.89 -42.13 15.41
C SER A 762 -40.84 -41.34 14.52
N PHE A 763 -42.11 -41.74 14.47
CA PHE A 763 -43.13 -41.09 13.66
C PHE A 763 -43.95 -40.15 14.54
N GLY A 764 -43.93 -38.84 14.25
CA GLY A 764 -44.83 -37.85 14.87
C GLY A 764 -44.15 -36.52 15.22
N GLY A 765 -44.40 -35.53 14.35
CA GLY A 765 -43.69 -34.25 14.34
C GLY A 765 -42.24 -34.43 13.82
N VAL A 766 -41.82 -33.61 12.86
CA VAL A 766 -40.55 -33.79 12.13
C VAL A 766 -39.35 -33.74 13.07
N HIS A 767 -38.87 -34.90 13.53
CA HIS A 767 -37.55 -35.10 14.11
C HIS A 767 -37.04 -36.53 13.85
N VAL A 768 -36.08 -36.66 12.94
CA VAL A 768 -35.25 -37.88 12.82
C VAL A 768 -33.99 -37.64 13.65
N PHE A 769 -33.85 -38.34 14.77
CA PHE A 769 -32.63 -38.31 15.57
C PHE A 769 -31.64 -39.36 15.05
N LEU A 770 -30.45 -38.90 14.67
CA LEU A 770 -29.26 -39.74 14.54
C LEU A 770 -28.37 -39.42 15.73
N ASP A 771 -28.47 -40.21 16.80
CA ASP A 771 -27.45 -40.14 17.85
C ASP A 771 -26.19 -40.86 17.33
N ASP A 772 -25.08 -40.14 17.19
CA ASP A 772 -23.73 -40.72 17.22
C ASP A 772 -23.26 -40.72 18.68
N PRO A 773 -23.19 -41.88 19.36
CA PRO A 773 -22.71 -41.94 20.71
C PRO A 773 -21.48 -42.84 20.76
N ARG A 774 -20.29 -42.27 20.67
CA ARG A 774 -19.19 -42.79 21.47
C ARG A 774 -18.98 -41.93 22.71
N PRO A 775 -19.68 -42.21 23.82
CA PRO A 775 -19.51 -41.53 25.10
C PRO A 775 -18.05 -41.49 25.57
N ILE A 776 -17.54 -40.29 25.86
CA ILE A 776 -16.26 -40.14 26.56
C ILE A 776 -16.40 -40.77 27.96
N PRO A 777 -15.57 -41.77 28.35
CA PRO A 777 -15.68 -42.39 29.66
C PRO A 777 -15.58 -41.35 30.78
N CYS A 778 -16.60 -41.26 31.63
CA CYS A 778 -16.60 -40.28 32.72
C CYS A 778 -15.54 -40.58 33.78
N LEU A 779 -15.30 -41.86 34.07
CA LEU A 779 -14.39 -42.38 35.10
C LEU A 779 -13.66 -43.60 34.54
N THR A 780 -12.39 -43.79 34.92
CA THR A 780 -11.62 -44.99 34.57
C THR A 780 -11.89 -46.13 35.56
N GLU A 781 -11.63 -47.37 35.17
CA GLU A 781 -11.83 -48.56 36.03
C GLU A 781 -10.99 -48.56 37.32
N ASP A 782 -9.87 -47.82 37.35
CA ASP A 782 -9.02 -47.66 38.51
C ASP A 782 -9.47 -46.53 39.47
N THR A 783 -10.56 -45.83 39.16
CA THR A 783 -11.09 -44.75 40.00
C THR A 783 -11.46 -45.23 41.40
N LEU A 784 -11.00 -44.51 42.43
CA LEU A 784 -11.34 -44.76 43.83
C LEU A 784 -12.43 -43.80 44.30
N VAL A 785 -13.45 -44.34 44.98
CA VAL A 785 -14.58 -43.58 45.54
C VAL A 785 -14.54 -43.69 47.07
N LEU A 786 -14.68 -42.56 47.76
CA LEU A 786 -14.64 -42.54 49.22
C LEU A 786 -15.94 -43.07 49.84
N THR A 787 -15.82 -44.10 50.68
CA THR A 787 -16.92 -44.69 51.47
C THR A 787 -16.69 -44.41 52.96
N PRO A 788 -17.66 -44.70 53.87
CA PRO A 788 -17.47 -44.55 55.31
C PRO A 788 -16.24 -45.29 55.86
N ASP A 789 -15.93 -46.45 55.28
CA ASP A 789 -14.87 -47.36 55.72
C ASP A 789 -13.54 -47.13 54.97
N GLY A 790 -13.46 -46.09 54.15
CA GLY A 790 -12.27 -45.73 53.36
C GLY A 790 -12.52 -45.71 51.85
N TYR A 791 -11.45 -45.51 51.07
CA TYR A 791 -11.54 -45.52 49.61
C TYR A 791 -11.77 -46.93 49.06
N LYS A 792 -12.73 -47.06 48.16
CA LYS A 792 -13.08 -48.31 47.49
C LYS A 792 -13.09 -48.09 45.98
N ASN A 793 -12.51 -49.02 45.22
CA ASN A 793 -12.48 -48.93 43.76
C ASN A 793 -13.91 -48.95 43.20
N ILE A 794 -14.17 -48.14 42.17
CA ILE A 794 -15.49 -47.94 41.56
C ILE A 794 -16.10 -49.24 41.04
N THR A 795 -15.30 -50.15 40.50
CA THR A 795 -15.76 -51.46 39.99
C THR A 795 -16.23 -52.40 41.11
N LYS A 796 -15.87 -52.11 42.36
CA LYS A 796 -16.25 -52.91 43.55
C LYS A 796 -17.48 -52.35 44.27
N LEU A 797 -18.02 -51.21 43.84
CA LEU A 797 -19.24 -50.63 44.40
C LEU A 797 -20.48 -51.35 43.85
N LYS A 798 -21.49 -51.51 44.71
CA LYS A 798 -22.78 -52.09 44.32
C LYS A 798 -23.94 -51.26 44.87
N THR A 799 -25.11 -51.41 44.25
CA THR A 799 -26.36 -50.86 44.76
C THR A 799 -26.54 -51.25 46.23
N GLY A 800 -26.79 -50.27 47.09
CA GLY A 800 -26.90 -50.43 48.54
C GLY A 800 -25.65 -50.03 49.34
N ASP A 801 -24.47 -49.93 48.72
CA ASP A 801 -23.26 -49.40 49.37
C ASP A 801 -23.44 -47.90 49.68
N SER A 802 -22.73 -47.39 50.68
CA SER A 802 -22.74 -45.95 51.04
C SER A 802 -21.46 -45.25 50.58
N VAL A 803 -21.60 -44.06 50.02
CA VAL A 803 -20.49 -43.18 49.62
C VAL A 803 -20.52 -41.89 50.44
N LYS A 804 -19.34 -41.32 50.70
CA LYS A 804 -19.21 -40.02 51.37
C LYS A 804 -19.31 -38.89 50.34
N CYS A 805 -20.17 -37.93 50.62
CA CYS A 805 -20.41 -36.72 49.85
C CYS A 805 -19.84 -35.48 50.57
N GLU A 806 -20.03 -34.30 49.98
CA GLU A 806 -19.61 -33.01 50.56
C GLU A 806 -20.06 -32.87 52.03
N LYS A 807 -19.18 -32.34 52.90
CA LYS A 807 -19.39 -32.16 54.35
C LYS A 807 -19.58 -33.47 55.16
N ASN A 808 -18.89 -34.56 54.79
CA ASN A 808 -18.91 -35.86 55.49
C ASN A 808 -20.30 -36.55 55.57
N ARG A 809 -21.26 -36.10 54.77
CA ARG A 809 -22.56 -36.77 54.67
C ARG A 809 -22.43 -38.08 53.92
N THR A 810 -23.16 -39.09 54.33
CA THR A 810 -23.26 -40.37 53.62
C THR A 810 -24.52 -40.43 52.77
N SER A 811 -24.36 -40.91 51.54
CA SER A 811 -25.46 -41.18 50.61
C SER A 811 -25.38 -42.63 50.17
N ARG A 812 -26.53 -43.31 50.16
CA ARG A 812 -26.63 -44.70 49.74
C ARG A 812 -26.85 -44.79 48.24
N ILE A 813 -26.09 -45.66 47.56
CA ILE A 813 -26.24 -45.91 46.13
C ILE A 813 -27.57 -46.63 45.90
N ARG A 814 -28.48 -46.00 45.16
CA ARG A 814 -29.81 -46.58 44.86
C ARG A 814 -29.82 -47.45 43.61
N SER A 815 -28.93 -47.17 42.67
CA SER A 815 -28.79 -47.87 41.40
C SER A 815 -27.42 -47.53 40.80
N ILE A 816 -26.82 -48.49 40.08
CA ILE A 816 -25.60 -48.27 39.29
C ILE A 816 -25.93 -48.59 37.84
N PHE A 817 -25.61 -47.66 36.95
CA PHE A 817 -25.67 -47.84 35.51
C PHE A 817 -24.26 -47.63 34.97
N SER A 818 -23.75 -48.56 34.17
CA SER A 818 -22.40 -48.48 33.62
C SER A 818 -22.37 -48.90 32.16
N THR A 819 -21.65 -48.13 31.35
CA THR A 819 -21.29 -48.45 29.97
C THR A 819 -19.77 -48.46 29.90
N ILE A 820 -19.17 -49.59 29.52
CA ILE A 820 -17.71 -49.73 29.38
C ILE A 820 -17.33 -49.37 27.94
N GLN A 821 -16.34 -48.49 27.77
CA GLN A 821 -15.84 -48.09 26.46
C GLN A 821 -14.31 -48.05 26.44
N SER A 822 -13.73 -48.41 25.30
CA SER A 822 -12.29 -48.29 25.04
C SER A 822 -11.99 -46.87 24.54
N GLY A 823 -11.11 -46.15 25.24
CA GLY A 823 -10.69 -44.81 24.85
C GLY A 823 -9.56 -44.80 23.81
N ASN A 824 -9.30 -43.64 23.21
CA ASN A 824 -8.10 -43.33 22.41
C ASN A 824 -7.50 -42.00 22.89
N SER A 825 -6.39 -41.55 22.28
CA SER A 825 -5.68 -40.33 22.67
C SER A 825 -6.56 -39.06 22.73
N GLN A 826 -7.72 -39.05 22.05
CA GLN A 826 -8.68 -37.95 22.10
C GLN A 826 -9.78 -38.13 23.15
N SER A 827 -10.20 -39.37 23.45
CA SER A 827 -11.31 -39.70 24.37
C SER A 827 -10.90 -40.22 25.75
N TYR A 828 -9.59 -40.37 26.03
CA TYR A 828 -9.12 -40.76 27.35
C TYR A 828 -9.37 -39.67 28.42
N PRO A 829 -9.80 -40.04 29.64
CA PRO A 829 -9.90 -39.11 30.76
C PRO A 829 -8.57 -38.38 31.05
N TYR A 830 -8.67 -37.12 31.48
CA TYR A 830 -7.52 -36.29 31.83
C TYR A 830 -6.92 -36.75 33.17
N ILE A 831 -5.59 -36.72 33.26
CA ILE A 831 -4.87 -36.91 34.52
C ILE A 831 -4.79 -35.55 35.24
N ILE A 832 -5.34 -35.49 36.44
CA ILE A 832 -5.32 -34.30 37.30
C ILE A 832 -4.37 -34.59 38.47
N PRO A 833 -3.13 -34.07 38.45
CA PRO A 833 -2.12 -34.36 39.48
C PRO A 833 -2.53 -33.86 40.87
N SER A 834 -2.00 -34.49 41.91
CA SER A 834 -2.15 -33.98 43.28
C SER A 834 -1.60 -32.54 43.38
N GLY A 835 -2.34 -31.65 44.04
CA GLY A 835 -1.96 -30.24 44.20
C GLY A 835 -2.13 -29.34 42.96
N SER A 836 -2.63 -29.86 41.82
CA SER A 836 -2.73 -29.11 40.55
C SER A 836 -3.81 -28.03 40.52
N ILE A 837 -4.86 -28.14 41.34
CA ILE A 837 -5.95 -27.15 41.42
C ILE A 837 -5.62 -26.08 42.47
N ALA A 838 -5.01 -26.49 43.59
CA ALA A 838 -4.48 -25.61 44.63
C ALA A 838 -3.49 -26.38 45.51
N ARG A 839 -2.68 -25.71 46.34
CA ARG A 839 -1.74 -26.37 47.26
C ARG A 839 -2.44 -27.48 48.08
N ASN A 840 -1.99 -28.73 47.90
CA ASN A 840 -2.58 -29.95 48.48
C ASN A 840 -4.00 -30.33 47.99
N TYR A 841 -4.44 -29.84 46.83
CA TYR A 841 -5.73 -30.18 46.20
C TYR A 841 -5.64 -30.42 44.67
N PRO A 842 -6.17 -31.54 44.14
CA PRO A 842 -6.69 -32.69 44.91
C PRO A 842 -5.57 -33.32 45.74
N LYS A 843 -5.90 -34.00 46.85
CA LYS A 843 -4.89 -34.61 47.73
C LYS A 843 -4.13 -35.75 47.05
N GLU A 844 -4.80 -36.41 46.11
CA GLU A 844 -4.29 -37.51 45.32
C GLU A 844 -4.56 -37.22 43.85
N GLN A 845 -3.83 -37.90 42.96
CA GLN A 845 -4.08 -37.82 41.53
C GLN A 845 -5.44 -38.44 41.19
N ILE A 846 -6.23 -37.76 40.37
CA ILE A 846 -7.52 -38.27 39.88
C ILE A 846 -7.54 -38.30 38.34
N LYS A 847 -8.35 -39.19 37.77
CA LYS A 847 -8.53 -39.33 36.32
C LYS A 847 -10.00 -39.10 35.99
N LEU A 848 -10.28 -38.09 35.16
CA LEU A 848 -11.66 -37.63 34.95
C LEU A 848 -11.86 -37.10 33.52
N SER A 849 -13.04 -37.33 32.93
CA SER A 849 -13.37 -36.76 31.61
C SER A 849 -13.20 -35.24 31.58
N GLY A 850 -12.77 -34.72 30.43
CA GLY A 850 -12.62 -33.27 30.20
C GLY A 850 -13.90 -32.46 30.38
N ASP A 851 -15.04 -33.14 30.27
CA ASP A 851 -16.38 -32.56 30.35
C ASP A 851 -17.06 -32.78 31.71
N HIS A 852 -16.38 -33.46 32.63
CA HIS A 852 -16.90 -33.68 33.98
C HIS A 852 -16.60 -32.47 34.87
N LEU A 853 -17.64 -31.84 35.43
CA LEU A 853 -17.47 -30.66 36.26
C LEU A 853 -16.88 -31.02 37.64
N ILE A 854 -15.77 -30.37 38.01
CA ILE A 854 -15.17 -30.44 39.33
C ILE A 854 -15.53 -29.20 40.12
N LYS A 855 -16.13 -29.37 41.30
CA LYS A 855 -16.38 -28.26 42.21
C LYS A 855 -15.16 -28.01 43.09
N TYR A 856 -14.61 -26.79 43.04
CA TYR A 856 -13.64 -26.30 44.01
C TYR A 856 -14.12 -24.98 44.60
N LYS A 857 -14.28 -24.94 45.94
CA LYS A 857 -14.95 -23.85 46.66
C LYS A 857 -16.37 -23.59 46.09
N LYS A 858 -16.62 -22.39 45.53
CA LYS A 858 -17.90 -22.00 44.93
C LYS A 858 -17.94 -22.15 43.40
N ASN A 859 -16.83 -22.57 42.77
CA ASN A 859 -16.70 -22.59 41.32
C ASN A 859 -16.72 -24.02 40.80
N TRP A 860 -17.39 -24.22 39.65
CA TRP A 860 -17.33 -25.44 38.86
C TRP A 860 -16.31 -25.28 37.75
N ILE A 861 -15.44 -26.27 37.58
CA ILE A 861 -14.29 -26.18 36.68
C ILE A 861 -14.25 -27.44 35.82
N LEU A 862 -13.91 -27.27 34.54
CA LEU A 862 -13.72 -28.37 33.59
C LEU A 862 -12.24 -28.76 33.50
N PRO A 863 -11.88 -30.05 33.64
CA PRO A 863 -10.50 -30.51 33.57
C PRO A 863 -9.76 -30.09 32.31
N ARG A 864 -10.44 -30.06 31.15
CA ARG A 864 -9.86 -29.69 29.85
C ARG A 864 -9.32 -28.25 29.78
N LYS A 865 -9.70 -27.38 30.72
CA LYS A 865 -9.23 -25.99 30.78
C LYS A 865 -7.89 -25.83 31.52
N PHE A 866 -7.42 -26.85 32.23
CA PHE A 866 -6.07 -26.91 32.76
C PHE A 866 -5.19 -27.59 31.70
N LYS A 867 -3.99 -27.07 31.39
CA LYS A 867 -3.02 -27.70 30.47
C LYS A 867 -2.51 -29.04 31.02
N LEU A 868 -3.38 -30.04 31.09
CA LEU A 868 -3.16 -31.36 31.67
C LEU A 868 -2.96 -32.40 30.57
N SER A 869 -2.21 -33.45 30.86
CA SER A 869 -2.01 -34.57 29.92
C SER A 869 -3.23 -35.50 29.90
N LYS A 870 -3.62 -35.91 28.67
CA LYS A 870 -4.51 -37.06 28.45
C LYS A 870 -3.68 -38.35 28.57
N ARG A 871 -4.30 -39.41 29.08
CA ARG A 871 -3.62 -40.71 29.24
C ARG A 871 -3.48 -41.44 27.92
#